data_AF-A0A838U2V1-F1
#
_entry.id   AF-A0A838U2V1-F1
#
_cell.length_a   1.000
_cell.length_b   1.000
_cell.length_c   1.000
_cell.angle_alpha   90.00
_cell.angle_beta   90.00
_cell.angle_gamma   90.00
#
_symmetry.space_group_name_H-M   'P 1'
#
loop_
_entity.id
_entity.type
_entity.pdbx_description
1 polymer ?
#
loop_
_entity_poly.entity_id
_entity_poly.type
_entity_poly.pdbx_seq_one_letter_code
_entity_poly.pdbx_strand_id
1 'polypeptide(L)'
;MKYYIGCSGWKNQFWARDFYPSGLDSKHFLSYYSKVFDFVHIDLSNSTYFPSYTTLKNWSDETPDDFRFTVKIPQFIVENRHDVGKIKNNGEFLEYLAPLEDKTLCVIMSPPKTISLIDEGIEWIESTSNECLYHGYSVVFEFNDSSWYQDLTYNILRKYNASFAWSDTGYRYYYPAVTSDFIFLRLSSRTCEKNNNQYEWIKLLKQKGKELISTRSGEKRVDFAVIVADTPQIINSIHKLLDLQNKKWYNSQIQSPFLWSGRMIIHVDMNAFFPACEEIRDPTLKGRPHAVIMTPEKDGNITRGAVASCSYEARKYGVRSAMSLLKAKELCPQLILKPVDKQYYSQISHQVMMQLEEYADILEQASIDEAYIDCTNKIIQYQQGMVQYLQFRSEEEKEVIMSNKVQMQFTVEEYANKIKKSIKEQCDGLLCSIGIAPTKSAAKIASDFKKPDGLTIVYSQNLLHFLEPLEVDKITGIGIKTNQILKEIGIKTIGQLAKCDIQTLIDKFGKKNGLWMWQVANGKDNEPVVTREDSLSLSTEETLQKPTKNKTVILEYLVNELVDHLYDRIKSKGYEFKTVGIKLMRLDFAVETRETTFSNYHNDKESIIAVLGPLLEKFQLDDVENKVFSKGEYSSIRKLGIKVSNLYKKDNKKLPSQKTLFDYL
;
A
#
# COMPACT_ATOMS: atom_id res chain seq x y z
N MET A 1 7.82 36.59 20.11
CA MET A 1 8.39 35.42 19.43
C MET A 1 7.79 35.34 18.03
N LYS A 2 8.62 35.31 16.99
CA LYS A 2 8.19 35.05 15.61
C LYS A 2 8.06 33.53 15.39
N TYR A 3 7.15 33.08 14.53
CA TYR A 3 7.01 31.66 14.18
C TYR A 3 7.34 31.46 12.71
N TYR A 4 8.21 30.50 12.42
CA TYR A 4 8.49 30.01 11.08
C TYR A 4 7.86 28.63 10.96
N ILE A 5 6.81 28.50 10.14
CA ILE A 5 5.96 27.30 10.08
C ILE A 5 5.92 26.80 8.64
N GLY A 6 6.32 25.55 8.45
CA GLY A 6 6.52 25.00 7.12
C GLY A 6 6.71 23.50 7.14
N CYS A 7 7.11 22.93 6.01
CA CYS A 7 7.19 21.50 5.80
C CYS A 7 8.63 20.99 5.69
N SER A 8 8.80 19.69 5.89
CA SER A 8 10.00 18.98 5.45
C SER A 8 9.96 18.79 3.93
N GLY A 9 10.71 19.64 3.22
CA GLY A 9 10.75 19.73 1.76
C GLY A 9 9.49 20.35 1.15
N TRP A 10 9.53 20.52 -0.18
CA TRP A 10 8.43 21.08 -0.97
C TRP A 10 8.00 20.20 -2.16
N LYS A 11 8.70 19.09 -2.41
CA LYS A 11 8.43 18.16 -3.54
C LYS A 11 7.86 16.82 -3.10
N ASN A 12 7.31 16.74 -1.90
CA ASN A 12 6.83 15.49 -1.34
C ASN A 12 5.61 14.97 -2.12
N GLN A 13 5.73 13.78 -2.72
CA GLN A 13 4.69 13.18 -3.57
C GLN A 13 3.36 12.95 -2.83
N PHE A 14 3.36 12.80 -1.50
CA PHE A 14 2.16 12.52 -0.72
C PHE A 14 1.20 13.70 -0.64
N TRP A 15 1.71 14.93 -0.57
CA TRP A 15 0.91 16.13 -0.40
C TRP A 15 1.05 17.16 -1.52
N ALA A 16 2.09 17.09 -2.36
CA ALA A 16 2.34 18.07 -3.43
C ALA A 16 1.12 18.23 -4.35
N ARG A 17 0.47 17.12 -4.72
CA ARG A 17 -0.75 17.12 -5.56
C ARG A 17 -1.91 17.93 -4.98
N ASP A 18 -1.99 18.02 -3.65
CA ASP A 18 -3.10 18.68 -2.93
C ASP A 18 -2.75 20.14 -2.59
N PHE A 19 -1.49 20.51 -2.78
CA PHE A 19 -0.97 21.83 -2.44
C PHE A 19 -0.78 22.71 -3.69
N TYR A 20 -0.24 22.14 -4.76
CA TYR A 20 0.05 22.84 -6.01
C TYR A 20 -1.13 22.80 -7.00
N PRO A 21 -1.32 23.84 -7.82
CA PRO A 21 -2.28 23.81 -8.93
C PRO A 21 -2.03 22.64 -9.88
N SER A 22 -3.12 22.06 -10.39
CA SER A 22 -3.05 20.99 -11.40
C SER A 22 -2.30 21.47 -12.64
N GLY A 23 -1.27 20.74 -13.05
CA GLY A 23 -0.44 21.08 -14.22
C GLY A 23 0.73 22.04 -13.96
N LEU A 24 0.96 22.48 -12.71
CA LEU A 24 2.15 23.27 -12.39
C LEU A 24 3.42 22.42 -12.59
N ASP A 25 4.37 22.94 -13.36
CA ASP A 25 5.68 22.29 -13.54
C ASP A 25 6.46 22.26 -12.22
N SER A 26 7.02 21.09 -11.89
CA SER A 26 7.81 20.84 -10.68
C SER A 26 8.97 21.81 -10.46
N LYS A 27 9.49 22.44 -11.51
CA LYS A 27 10.53 23.48 -11.41
C LYS A 27 10.02 24.74 -10.70
N HIS A 28 8.72 25.03 -10.76
CA HIS A 28 8.11 26.21 -10.12
C HIS A 28 7.52 25.93 -8.74
N PHE A 29 7.68 24.70 -8.20
CA PHE A 29 7.10 24.34 -6.92
C PHE A 29 7.64 25.19 -5.77
N LEU A 30 8.95 25.47 -5.72
CA LEU A 30 9.53 26.29 -4.66
C LEU A 30 8.98 27.72 -4.69
N SER A 31 8.96 28.34 -5.87
CA SER A 31 8.40 29.68 -6.06
C SER A 31 6.91 29.77 -5.71
N TYR A 32 6.13 28.71 -5.95
CA TYR A 32 4.73 28.66 -5.48
C TYR A 32 4.66 28.48 -3.96
N TYR A 33 5.44 27.54 -3.42
CA TYR A 33 5.49 27.22 -1.99
C TYR A 33 5.83 28.45 -1.15
N SER A 34 6.81 29.24 -1.59
CA SER A 34 7.27 30.45 -0.90
C SER A 34 6.28 31.62 -0.91
N LYS A 35 5.18 31.52 -1.70
CA LYS A 35 4.06 32.47 -1.63
C LYS A 35 3.08 32.14 -0.51
N VAL A 36 3.10 30.89 -0.03
CA VAL A 36 2.16 30.39 0.98
C VAL A 36 2.85 30.35 2.35
N PHE A 37 4.02 29.72 2.40
CA PHE A 37 4.83 29.59 3.61
C PHE A 37 6.07 30.47 3.50
N ASP A 38 6.57 30.88 4.66
CA ASP A 38 7.77 31.70 4.81
C ASP A 38 8.99 30.85 5.21
N PHE A 39 8.84 29.53 5.25
CA PHE A 39 9.84 28.63 5.78
C PHE A 39 9.78 27.24 5.14
N VAL A 40 10.95 26.63 4.91
CA VAL A 40 11.05 25.20 4.57
C VAL A 40 12.25 24.51 5.24
N HIS A 41 12.07 23.25 5.62
CA HIS A 41 13.13 22.41 6.15
C HIS A 41 13.71 21.50 5.06
N ILE A 42 15.03 21.50 4.90
CA ILE A 42 15.77 20.66 3.96
C ILE A 42 16.44 19.55 4.76
N ASP A 43 15.89 18.34 4.68
CA ASP A 43 16.47 17.16 5.36
C ASP A 43 17.41 16.40 4.40
N LEU A 44 18.74 16.53 4.61
CA LEU A 44 19.75 15.82 3.82
C LEU A 44 20.38 14.64 4.57
N SER A 45 19.88 14.31 5.77
CA SER A 45 20.52 13.34 6.67
C SER A 45 20.81 11.97 6.03
N ASN A 46 19.92 11.51 5.15
CA ASN A 46 20.02 10.23 4.45
C ASN A 46 20.47 10.35 2.97
N SER A 47 20.93 11.52 2.53
CA SER A 47 21.30 11.73 1.13
C SER A 47 22.81 11.79 0.94
N THR A 48 23.35 10.99 0.01
CA THR A 48 24.74 11.12 -0.47
C THR A 48 24.89 12.15 -1.59
N TYR A 49 23.76 12.67 -2.08
CA TYR A 49 23.71 13.72 -3.10
C TYR A 49 23.05 14.97 -2.50
N PHE A 50 23.77 16.08 -2.50
CA PHE A 50 23.24 17.38 -2.08
C PHE A 50 23.12 18.34 -3.29
N PRO A 51 22.25 19.35 -3.21
CA PRO A 51 21.99 20.27 -4.31
C PRO A 51 23.26 21.00 -4.72
N SER A 52 23.48 21.19 -6.03
CA SER A 52 24.64 21.94 -6.53
C SER A 52 24.65 23.38 -6.00
N TYR A 53 25.81 24.04 -5.98
CA TYR A 53 25.93 25.47 -5.63
C TYR A 53 24.96 26.33 -6.46
N THR A 54 24.86 26.07 -7.77
CA THR A 54 23.89 26.74 -8.66
C THR A 54 22.45 26.49 -8.24
N THR A 55 22.12 25.28 -7.80
CA THR A 55 20.79 24.94 -7.30
C THR A 55 20.46 25.69 -6.00
N LEU A 56 21.40 25.76 -5.05
CA LEU A 56 21.23 26.50 -3.81
C LEU A 56 21.04 28.00 -4.09
N LYS A 57 21.84 28.56 -5.01
CA LYS A 57 21.68 29.95 -5.45
C LYS A 57 20.31 30.19 -6.09
N ASN A 58 19.87 29.32 -6.98
CA ASN A 58 18.52 29.43 -7.57
C ASN A 58 17.42 29.36 -6.52
N TRP A 59 17.56 28.54 -5.48
CA TRP A 59 16.58 28.50 -4.38
C TRP A 59 16.55 29.81 -3.59
N SER A 60 17.72 30.42 -3.37
CA SER A 60 17.82 31.75 -2.76
C SER A 60 17.13 32.79 -3.63
N ASP A 61 17.43 32.82 -4.93
CA ASP A 61 16.94 33.82 -5.89
C ASP A 61 15.43 33.70 -6.19
N GLU A 62 14.89 32.47 -6.22
CA GLU A 62 13.47 32.23 -6.53
C GLU A 62 12.51 32.45 -5.34
N THR A 63 13.05 32.60 -4.12
CA THR A 63 12.26 32.80 -2.90
C THR A 63 12.34 34.26 -2.42
N PRO A 64 11.28 34.79 -1.77
CA PRO A 64 11.32 36.13 -1.18
C PRO A 64 12.44 36.34 -0.16
N ASP A 65 12.81 37.59 0.12
CA ASP A 65 13.87 37.95 1.07
C ASP A 65 13.55 37.56 2.52
N ASP A 66 12.28 37.48 2.88
CA ASP A 66 11.80 37.08 4.20
C ASP A 66 11.57 35.56 4.34
N PHE A 67 11.73 34.80 3.25
CA PHE A 67 11.67 33.35 3.26
C PHE A 67 12.92 32.76 3.91
N ARG A 68 12.74 31.66 4.66
CA ARG A 68 13.80 31.05 5.46
C ARG A 68 13.95 29.55 5.24
N PHE A 69 15.17 29.06 5.43
CA PHE A 69 15.54 27.66 5.34
C PHE A 69 16.05 27.15 6.69
N THR A 70 15.91 25.86 6.90
CA THR A 70 16.77 25.11 7.82
C THR A 70 17.33 23.90 7.09
N VAL A 71 18.55 23.49 7.43
CA VAL A 71 19.23 22.40 6.72
C VAL A 71 19.70 21.36 7.72
N LYS A 72 19.20 20.13 7.60
CA LYS A 72 19.77 18.99 8.32
C LYS A 72 20.94 18.43 7.53
N ILE A 73 22.12 18.46 8.13
CA ILE A 73 23.38 18.07 7.49
C ILE A 73 23.38 16.56 7.24
N PRO A 74 23.94 16.09 6.10
CA PRO A 74 24.11 14.67 5.84
C PRO A 74 24.87 13.95 6.95
N GLN A 75 24.34 12.81 7.40
CA GLN A 75 24.90 12.10 8.55
C GLN A 75 26.34 11.64 8.32
N PHE A 76 26.69 11.26 7.08
CA PHE A 76 28.04 10.82 6.74
C PHE A 76 29.09 11.93 6.87
N ILE A 77 28.69 13.21 6.71
CA ILE A 77 29.58 14.37 6.92
C ILE A 77 29.84 14.56 8.41
N VAL A 78 28.77 14.48 9.22
CA VAL A 78 28.88 14.54 10.69
C VAL A 78 29.73 13.40 11.26
N GLU A 79 29.71 12.24 10.60
CA GLU A 79 30.53 11.06 10.94
C GLU A 79 31.95 11.12 10.34
N ASN A 80 32.35 12.21 9.68
CA ASN A 80 33.65 12.38 9.00
C ASN A 80 34.03 11.22 8.07
N ARG A 81 33.05 10.67 7.36
CA ARG A 81 33.27 9.57 6.42
C ARG A 81 33.88 10.05 5.11
N HIS A 82 35.21 10.04 5.06
CA HIS A 82 35.99 10.50 3.90
C HIS A 82 35.88 9.61 2.65
N ASP A 83 35.25 8.43 2.76
CA ASP A 83 35.00 7.51 1.64
C ASP A 83 33.74 7.85 0.83
N VAL A 84 32.93 8.81 1.29
CA VAL A 84 31.64 9.17 0.69
C VAL A 84 31.60 10.67 0.37
N GLY A 85 31.45 11.00 -0.92
CA GLY A 85 31.24 12.38 -1.36
C GLY A 85 32.51 13.23 -1.50
N LYS A 86 32.34 14.47 -1.96
CA LYS A 86 33.46 15.42 -2.18
C LYS A 86 33.75 16.32 -0.98
N ILE A 87 32.74 16.55 -0.14
CA ILE A 87 32.83 17.37 1.08
C ILE A 87 33.12 16.42 2.24
N LYS A 88 34.14 16.74 3.04
CA LYS A 88 34.77 15.78 3.97
C LYS A 88 34.50 16.04 5.44
N ASN A 89 34.04 17.22 5.81
CA ASN A 89 33.77 17.63 7.19
C ASN A 89 32.65 18.69 7.23
N ASN A 90 32.23 19.02 8.45
CA ASN A 90 31.17 20.00 8.72
C ASN A 90 31.53 21.40 8.19
N GLY A 91 32.72 21.92 8.49
CA GLY A 91 33.15 23.25 8.03
C GLY A 91 33.07 23.43 6.51
N GLU A 92 33.60 22.47 5.74
CA GLU A 92 33.47 22.48 4.27
C GLU A 92 32.00 22.47 3.81
N PHE A 93 31.11 21.79 4.53
CA PHE A 93 29.68 21.79 4.21
C PHE A 93 29.01 23.11 4.57
N LEU A 94 29.39 23.75 5.68
CA LEU A 94 28.88 25.05 6.07
C LEU A 94 29.30 26.13 5.07
N GLU A 95 30.56 26.12 4.61
CA GLU A 95 31.01 26.98 3.51
C GLU A 95 30.25 26.70 2.21
N TYR A 96 29.93 25.44 1.93
CA TYR A 96 29.14 25.07 0.77
C TYR A 96 27.71 25.66 0.77
N LEU A 97 27.16 25.92 1.96
CA LEU A 97 25.84 26.54 2.15
C LEU A 97 25.83 28.06 1.94
N ALA A 98 26.97 28.70 1.63
CA ALA A 98 27.08 30.14 1.41
C ALA A 98 25.95 30.75 0.53
N PRO A 99 25.46 30.13 -0.57
CA PRO A 99 24.36 30.71 -1.36
C PRO A 99 23.04 30.92 -0.59
N LEU A 100 22.83 30.18 0.49
CA LEU A 100 21.63 30.24 1.34
C LEU A 100 21.91 30.84 2.72
N GLU A 101 23.15 31.27 3.01
CA GLU A 101 23.59 31.73 4.34
C GLU A 101 22.62 32.77 4.93
N ASP A 102 22.36 33.85 4.19
CA ASP A 102 21.47 34.95 4.61
C ASP A 102 20.01 34.52 4.87
N LYS A 103 19.59 33.37 4.30
CA LYS A 103 18.24 32.83 4.44
C LYS A 103 18.17 31.61 5.37
N THR A 104 19.28 31.15 5.94
CA THR A 104 19.32 29.96 6.80
C THR A 104 19.14 30.34 8.28
N LEU A 105 18.10 29.83 8.93
CA LEU A 105 17.85 30.10 10.36
C LEU A 105 18.76 29.27 11.26
N CYS A 106 18.94 28.00 10.92
CA CYS A 106 19.81 27.08 11.63
C CYS A 106 20.14 25.84 10.81
N VAL A 107 21.23 25.18 11.20
CA VAL A 107 21.59 23.84 10.75
C VAL A 107 21.21 22.81 11.82
N ILE A 108 20.80 21.62 11.39
CA ILE A 108 20.44 20.51 12.28
C ILE A 108 21.50 19.42 12.13
N MET A 109 21.97 18.89 13.25
CA MET A 109 22.89 17.74 13.29
C MET A 109 22.42 16.69 14.30
N SER A 110 22.73 15.43 14.02
CA SER A 110 22.53 14.32 14.94
C SER A 110 23.89 13.71 15.32
N PRO A 111 24.13 13.34 16.59
CA PRO A 111 25.40 12.75 16.98
C PRO A 111 25.70 11.48 16.17
N PRO A 112 26.98 11.21 15.84
CA PRO A 112 27.41 9.90 15.37
C PRO A 112 26.89 8.79 16.29
N LYS A 113 26.46 7.67 15.71
CA LYS A 113 25.90 6.55 16.50
C LYS A 113 26.90 5.92 17.48
N THR A 114 28.18 6.16 17.29
CA THR A 114 29.29 5.67 18.12
C THR A 114 29.56 6.54 19.34
N ILE A 115 29.01 7.75 19.39
CA ILE A 115 29.25 8.72 20.45
C ILE A 115 28.07 8.68 21.44
N SER A 116 28.39 8.68 22.73
CA SER A 116 27.43 8.81 23.83
C SER A 116 27.74 10.08 24.63
N LEU A 117 26.85 10.56 25.50
CA LEU A 117 27.18 11.74 26.30
C LEU A 117 28.42 11.52 27.20
N ILE A 118 28.60 10.28 27.69
CA ILE A 118 29.72 9.91 28.58
C ILE A 118 31.00 9.71 27.77
N ASP A 119 30.88 9.21 26.54
CA ASP A 119 32.01 8.89 25.65
C ASP A 119 32.14 9.97 24.56
N GLU A 120 32.99 10.97 24.79
CA GLU A 120 33.33 12.06 23.86
C GLU A 120 32.17 13.01 23.47
N GLY A 121 30.94 12.75 23.92
CA GLY A 121 29.76 13.54 23.53
C GLY A 121 29.79 15.01 23.95
N ILE A 122 30.41 15.33 25.09
CA ILE A 122 30.59 16.72 25.54
C ILE A 122 31.49 17.47 24.54
N GLU A 123 32.69 16.93 24.29
CA GLU A 123 33.66 17.50 23.36
C GLU A 123 33.05 17.64 21.95
N TRP A 124 32.26 16.65 21.52
CA TRP A 124 31.57 16.69 20.25
C TRP A 124 30.56 17.85 20.16
N ILE A 125 29.72 18.05 21.17
CA ILE A 125 28.77 19.20 21.21
C ILE A 125 29.54 20.52 21.18
N GLU A 126 30.59 20.65 22.00
CA GLU A 126 31.38 21.89 22.08
C GLU A 126 32.08 22.20 20.76
N SER A 127 32.78 21.22 20.17
CA SER A 127 33.48 21.38 18.90
C SER A 127 32.52 21.73 17.76
N THR A 128 31.41 20.99 17.65
CA THR A 128 30.40 21.22 16.61
C THR A 128 29.74 22.58 16.75
N SER A 129 29.44 23.00 17.99
CA SER A 129 28.83 24.31 18.24
C SER A 129 29.79 25.46 17.90
N ASN A 130 31.07 25.33 18.25
CA ASN A 130 32.10 26.31 17.90
C ASN A 130 32.30 26.40 16.38
N GLU A 131 32.33 25.28 15.68
CA GLU A 131 32.45 25.23 14.22
C GLU A 131 31.26 25.91 13.54
N CYS A 132 30.02 25.62 13.97
CA CYS A 132 28.84 26.29 13.46
C CYS A 132 28.90 27.80 13.70
N LEU A 133 29.27 28.22 14.92
CA LEU A 133 29.39 29.62 15.31
C LEU A 133 30.46 30.35 14.48
N TYR A 134 31.60 29.69 14.23
CA TYR A 134 32.68 30.21 13.39
C TYR A 134 32.21 30.52 11.96
N HIS A 135 31.37 29.66 11.41
CA HIS A 135 30.76 29.84 10.09
C HIS A 135 29.43 30.64 10.11
N GLY A 136 29.06 31.25 11.24
CA GLY A 136 27.87 32.11 11.32
C GLY A 136 26.52 31.39 11.41
N TYR A 137 26.49 30.08 11.65
CA TYR A 137 25.26 29.30 11.74
C TYR A 137 24.86 28.98 13.19
N SER A 138 23.57 29.19 13.49
CA SER A 138 22.95 28.59 14.68
C SER A 138 22.75 27.09 14.50
N VAL A 139 22.88 26.30 15.57
CA VAL A 139 22.79 24.83 15.51
C VAL A 139 21.64 24.27 16.36
N VAL A 140 21.02 23.22 15.83
CA VAL A 140 20.03 22.37 16.52
C VAL A 140 20.57 20.95 16.59
N PHE A 141 20.59 20.37 17.79
CA PHE A 141 20.94 18.96 17.98
C PHE A 141 19.69 18.08 18.04
N GLU A 142 19.60 17.07 17.16
CA GLU A 142 18.57 16.04 17.19
C GLU A 142 19.20 14.73 17.73
N PHE A 143 18.98 14.45 19.01
CA PHE A 143 19.58 13.31 19.71
C PHE A 143 18.85 12.00 19.42
N ASN A 144 19.62 10.92 19.31
CA ASN A 144 19.14 9.61 18.87
C ASN A 144 18.66 8.71 20.02
N ASP A 145 18.87 9.11 21.28
CA ASP A 145 18.56 8.32 22.48
C ASP A 145 18.29 9.23 23.69
N SER A 146 17.57 8.70 24.68
CA SER A 146 17.18 9.38 25.91
C SER A 146 18.34 9.81 26.83
N SER A 147 19.53 9.19 26.75
CA SER A 147 20.66 9.52 27.64
C SER A 147 21.19 10.95 27.45
N TRP A 148 20.93 11.56 26.30
CA TRP A 148 21.32 12.95 26.02
C TRP A 148 20.45 13.98 26.75
N TYR A 149 19.26 13.61 27.23
CA TYR A 149 18.28 14.54 27.80
C TYR A 149 18.47 14.72 29.31
N GLN A 150 19.56 15.37 29.70
CA GLN A 150 19.90 15.66 31.09
C GLN A 150 20.47 17.07 31.26
N ASP A 151 20.49 17.57 32.50
CA ASP A 151 20.88 18.95 32.81
C ASP A 151 22.26 19.33 32.32
N LEU A 152 23.21 18.38 32.34
CA LEU A 152 24.56 18.60 31.81
C LEU A 152 24.52 19.00 30.34
N THR A 153 23.82 18.23 29.50
CA THR A 153 23.63 18.54 28.07
C THR A 153 22.96 19.90 27.91
N TYR A 154 21.88 20.17 28.63
CA TYR A 154 21.17 21.45 28.52
C TYR A 154 22.04 22.65 28.91
N ASN A 155 22.92 22.51 29.89
CA ASN A 155 23.85 23.56 30.30
C ASN A 155 24.93 23.81 29.24
N ILE A 156 25.45 22.76 28.61
CA ILE A 156 26.39 22.89 27.49
C ILE A 156 25.71 23.60 26.31
N LEU A 157 24.49 23.17 25.93
CA LEU A 157 23.74 23.81 24.86
C LEU A 157 23.48 25.31 25.14
N ARG A 158 23.13 25.67 26.39
CA ARG A 158 22.96 27.08 26.82
C ARG A 158 24.22 27.91 26.68
N LYS A 159 25.39 27.33 27.01
CA LYS A 159 26.69 27.99 26.88
C LYS A 159 26.94 28.43 25.44
N TYR A 160 26.58 27.61 24.46
CA TYR A 160 26.78 27.88 23.03
C TYR A 160 25.55 28.46 22.31
N ASN A 161 24.47 28.77 23.03
CA ASN A 161 23.20 29.22 22.43
C ASN A 161 22.65 28.23 21.39
N ALA A 162 22.89 26.93 21.58
CA ALA A 162 22.43 25.87 20.71
C ALA A 162 21.06 25.33 21.16
N SER A 163 20.20 25.00 20.19
CA SER A 163 18.90 24.36 20.47
C SER A 163 19.02 22.84 20.42
N PHE A 164 18.03 22.15 20.97
CA PHE A 164 17.82 20.73 20.64
C PHE A 164 16.43 20.56 20.02
N ALA A 165 16.27 19.54 19.18
CA ALA A 165 15.03 19.29 18.49
C ALA A 165 13.96 18.73 19.44
N TRP A 166 12.88 19.48 19.62
CA TRP A 166 11.67 18.97 20.25
C TRP A 166 10.90 18.11 19.24
N SER A 167 10.30 17.01 19.68
CA SER A 167 9.57 16.10 18.78
C SER A 167 8.36 15.44 19.43
N ASP A 168 7.28 15.29 18.66
CA ASP A 168 6.04 14.61 19.07
C ASP A 168 6.13 13.07 19.09
N THR A 169 7.17 12.52 18.44
CA THR A 169 7.49 11.09 18.41
C THR A 169 8.65 10.70 19.32
N GLY A 170 9.39 11.69 19.83
CA GLY A 170 10.47 11.49 20.79
C GLY A 170 9.95 11.05 22.16
N TYR A 171 10.64 10.07 22.75
CA TYR A 171 10.40 9.39 24.02
C TYR A 171 9.64 10.18 25.10
N ARG A 172 8.63 9.54 25.71
CA ARG A 172 7.70 10.03 26.76
C ARG A 172 8.34 10.54 28.07
N TYR A 173 9.65 10.77 28.14
CA TYR A 173 10.39 10.92 29.41
C TYR A 173 11.39 12.09 29.51
N TYR A 174 11.42 13.05 28.58
CA TYR A 174 12.30 14.23 28.71
C TYR A 174 11.55 15.55 28.90
N TYR A 175 12.14 16.46 29.70
CA TYR A 175 11.62 17.81 29.91
C TYR A 175 12.13 18.73 28.79
N PRO A 176 11.26 19.33 27.97
CA PRO A 176 11.68 20.19 26.87
C PRO A 176 12.17 21.55 27.39
N ALA A 177 13.46 21.60 27.70
CA ALA A 177 14.16 22.80 28.10
C ALA A 177 14.33 23.76 26.92
N VAL A 178 14.38 25.05 27.22
CA VAL A 178 14.83 26.09 26.27
C VAL A 178 16.31 26.32 26.53
N THR A 179 17.14 26.05 25.52
CA THR A 179 18.61 26.11 25.61
C THR A 179 19.21 27.22 24.74
N SER A 180 18.39 27.91 23.96
CA SER A 180 18.80 28.96 23.01
C SER A 180 17.76 30.08 23.00
N ASP A 181 18.07 31.17 22.32
CA ASP A 181 17.13 32.25 21.98
C ASP A 181 16.11 31.86 20.89
N PHE A 182 16.15 30.61 20.39
CA PHE A 182 15.12 30.05 19.53
C PHE A 182 14.71 28.62 19.93
N ILE A 183 13.56 28.16 19.46
CA ILE A 183 13.07 26.79 19.68
C ILE A 183 12.89 26.09 18.33
N PHE A 184 13.31 24.83 18.22
CA PHE A 184 13.02 23.98 17.06
C PHE A 184 12.08 22.85 17.46
N LEU A 185 10.94 22.75 16.78
CA LEU A 185 9.93 21.71 16.99
C LEU A 185 9.64 20.97 15.69
N ARG A 186 9.77 19.64 15.70
CA ARG A 186 9.39 18.74 14.60
C ARG A 186 8.12 17.98 14.96
N LEU A 187 7.15 17.98 14.04
CA LEU A 187 5.88 17.28 14.17
C LEU A 187 5.74 16.25 13.05
N SER A 188 5.60 14.98 13.44
CA SER A 188 5.57 13.82 12.54
C SER A 188 4.18 13.24 12.30
N SER A 189 3.19 13.57 13.13
CA SER A 189 1.79 13.21 12.90
C SER A 189 1.13 14.07 11.82
N ARG A 190 0.19 13.45 11.09
CA ARG A 190 -0.61 14.10 10.03
C ARG A 190 -1.89 14.77 10.54
N THR A 191 -2.15 14.76 11.85
CA THR A 191 -3.31 15.41 12.47
C THR A 191 -2.91 16.14 13.75
N CYS A 192 -3.61 17.23 14.07
CA CYS A 192 -3.44 18.01 15.29
C CYS A 192 -4.81 18.23 15.95
N GLU A 193 -5.16 17.37 16.91
CA GLU A 193 -6.45 17.37 17.63
C GLU A 193 -6.23 17.52 19.13
N LYS A 194 -7.27 17.95 19.87
CA LYS A 194 -7.20 18.27 21.32
C LYS A 194 -6.68 17.13 22.21
N ASN A 195 -6.66 15.89 21.72
CA ASN A 195 -6.20 14.70 22.45
C ASN A 195 -4.91 14.08 21.86
N ASN A 196 -4.26 14.75 20.92
CA ASN A 196 -3.06 14.25 20.26
C ASN A 196 -1.79 14.95 20.80
N ASN A 197 -0.66 14.25 20.80
CA ASN A 197 0.59 14.75 21.41
C ASN A 197 1.04 16.12 20.86
N GLN A 198 0.81 16.38 19.56
CA GLN A 198 1.24 17.60 18.87
C GLN A 198 0.57 18.84 19.44
N TYR A 199 -0.71 18.70 19.81
CA TYR A 199 -1.49 19.80 20.39
C TYR A 199 -0.87 20.27 21.71
N GLU A 200 -0.40 19.34 22.53
CA GLU A 200 0.29 19.65 23.79
C GLU A 200 1.69 20.24 23.56
N TRP A 201 2.44 19.76 22.55
CA TRP A 201 3.73 20.35 22.18
C TRP A 201 3.60 21.80 21.68
N ILE A 202 2.59 22.10 20.87
CA ILE A 202 2.34 23.47 20.37
C ILE A 202 1.92 24.39 21.52
N LYS A 203 1.06 23.92 22.43
CA LYS A 203 0.71 24.66 23.65
C LYS A 203 1.93 24.94 24.51
N LEU A 204 2.77 23.94 24.72
CA LEU A 204 3.97 24.06 25.54
C LEU A 204 4.96 25.06 24.92
N LEU A 205 5.14 25.02 23.60
CA LEU A 205 5.92 26.00 22.86
C LEU A 205 5.35 27.41 23.04
N LYS A 206 4.02 27.58 22.93
CA LYS A 206 3.33 28.86 23.17
C LYS A 206 3.48 29.34 24.62
N GLN A 207 3.43 28.42 25.58
CA GLN A 207 3.61 28.70 27.01
C GLN A 207 5.04 29.14 27.30
N LYS A 208 6.06 28.39 26.86
CA LYS A 208 7.48 28.72 27.04
C LYS A 208 7.85 30.05 26.38
N GLY A 209 7.28 30.32 25.20
CA GLY A 209 7.41 31.61 24.55
C GLY A 209 6.83 32.78 25.36
N LYS A 210 5.82 32.57 26.22
CA LYS A 210 5.25 33.61 27.10
C LYS A 210 5.99 33.75 28.42
N GLU A 211 6.35 32.64 29.07
CA GLU A 211 7.06 32.62 30.36
C GLU A 211 8.36 33.45 30.29
N LEU A 212 9.15 33.22 29.25
CA LEU A 212 10.46 33.86 29.05
C LEU A 212 10.40 35.34 28.60
N ILE A 213 9.20 35.86 28.28
CA ILE A 213 8.99 37.29 28.03
C ILE A 213 8.68 38.03 29.35
N SER A 214 8.22 37.32 30.38
CA SER A 214 7.66 37.90 31.60
C SER A 214 8.65 38.03 32.78
N THR A 215 9.83 37.41 32.73
CA THR A 215 10.80 37.43 33.83
C THR A 215 11.68 38.68 33.80
N ARG A 216 11.57 39.51 34.84
CA ARG A 216 12.42 40.69 35.10
C ARG A 216 13.73 40.28 35.79
N SER A 217 14.64 39.60 35.10
CA SER A 217 16.08 39.57 35.45
C SER A 217 16.85 38.55 34.61
N GLY A 218 17.67 39.00 33.65
CA GLY A 218 18.83 38.27 33.13
C GLY A 218 18.62 36.98 32.31
N GLU A 219 17.41 36.45 32.18
CA GLU A 219 17.13 35.27 31.33
C GLU A 219 16.98 35.66 29.85
N LYS A 220 17.61 34.86 28.96
CA LYS A 220 17.55 35.06 27.50
C LYS A 220 16.12 34.93 26.98
N ARG A 221 15.66 35.95 26.26
CA ARG A 221 14.37 35.97 25.55
C ARG A 221 14.40 34.99 24.36
N VAL A 222 13.28 34.34 24.08
CA VAL A 222 13.10 33.56 22.83
C VAL A 222 12.60 34.47 21.71
N ASP A 223 13.43 34.66 20.69
CA ASP A 223 13.20 35.52 19.55
C ASP A 223 12.27 34.88 18.52
N PHE A 224 12.51 33.61 18.18
CA PHE A 224 11.70 32.86 17.23
C PHE A 224 11.55 31.37 17.55
N ALA A 225 10.57 30.74 16.90
CA ALA A 225 10.39 29.30 16.92
C ALA A 225 10.25 28.78 15.48
N VAL A 226 10.88 27.65 15.20
CA VAL A 226 10.77 26.89 13.95
C VAL A 226 9.89 25.69 14.20
N ILE A 227 8.84 25.52 13.40
CA ILE A 227 7.91 24.40 13.48
C ILE A 227 7.89 23.69 12.13
N VAL A 228 8.44 22.47 12.10
CA VAL A 228 8.47 21.61 10.92
C VAL A 228 7.33 20.62 10.99
N ALA A 229 6.41 20.68 10.03
CA ALA A 229 5.32 19.74 9.83
C ALA A 229 5.62 18.76 8.68
N ASP A 230 5.21 17.50 8.80
CA ASP A 230 5.37 16.55 7.69
C ASP A 230 4.44 16.85 6.51
N THR A 231 3.30 17.53 6.75
CA THR A 231 2.32 17.84 5.70
C THR A 231 1.67 19.22 5.86
N PRO A 232 1.29 19.91 4.77
CA PRO A 232 0.60 21.20 4.83
C PRO A 232 -0.75 21.18 5.55
N GLN A 233 -1.42 20.02 5.58
CA GLN A 233 -2.78 19.89 6.10
C GLN A 233 -2.90 20.29 7.58
N ILE A 234 -1.85 20.09 8.38
CA ILE A 234 -1.86 20.46 9.80
C ILE A 234 -1.50 21.92 10.07
N ILE A 235 -0.93 22.64 9.10
CA ILE A 235 -0.39 23.99 9.32
C ILE A 235 -1.48 24.96 9.77
N ASN A 236 -2.68 24.92 9.19
CA ASN A 236 -3.78 25.79 9.63
C ASN A 236 -4.24 25.47 11.06
N SER A 237 -4.15 24.22 11.50
CA SER A 237 -4.39 23.86 12.91
C SER A 237 -3.32 24.44 13.83
N ILE A 238 -2.04 24.39 13.43
CA ILE A 238 -0.92 25.01 14.17
C ILE A 238 -1.14 26.53 14.26
N HIS A 239 -1.46 27.18 13.14
CA HIS A 239 -1.75 28.61 13.09
C HIS A 239 -2.87 29.00 14.04
N LYS A 240 -3.99 28.26 14.02
CA LYS A 240 -5.12 28.49 14.93
C LYS A 240 -4.71 28.38 16.40
N LEU A 241 -3.84 27.43 16.76
CA LEU A 241 -3.37 27.28 18.14
C LEU A 241 -2.41 28.39 18.59
N LEU A 242 -1.67 28.95 17.64
CA LEU A 242 -0.74 30.05 17.88
C LEU A 242 -1.37 31.44 17.69
N ASP A 243 -2.69 31.51 17.49
CA ASP A 243 -3.45 32.74 17.21
C ASP A 243 -2.95 33.48 15.94
N LEU A 244 -2.54 32.72 14.92
CA LEU A 244 -2.06 33.22 13.63
C LEU A 244 -3.14 33.11 12.54
N GLN A 245 -3.06 33.95 11.51
CA GLN A 245 -3.95 33.86 10.36
C GLN A 245 -3.73 32.57 9.57
N ASN A 246 -4.82 31.93 9.14
CA ASN A 246 -4.76 30.74 8.29
C ASN A 246 -4.11 31.06 6.94
N LYS A 247 -3.32 30.10 6.45
CA LYS A 247 -2.72 30.16 5.12
C LYS A 247 -3.70 29.63 4.08
N LYS A 248 -3.66 30.23 2.89
CA LYS A 248 -4.47 29.83 1.73
C LYS A 248 -3.58 29.29 0.61
N TRP A 249 -3.96 28.16 0.03
CA TRP A 249 -3.34 27.54 -1.14
C TRP A 249 -4.43 26.82 -1.96
N TYR A 250 -4.06 26.26 -3.12
CA TYR A 250 -4.99 25.75 -4.14
C TYR A 250 -6.21 24.96 -3.60
N ASN A 251 -6.03 24.03 -2.66
CA ASN A 251 -7.13 23.26 -2.02
C ASN A 251 -7.34 23.57 -0.52
N SER A 252 -6.74 24.63 0.03
CA SER A 252 -6.73 24.86 1.49
C SER A 252 -8.08 25.24 2.10
N GLN A 253 -8.98 25.81 1.29
CA GLN A 253 -10.31 26.26 1.73
C GLN A 253 -11.36 25.16 1.70
N ILE A 254 -10.98 23.98 1.21
CA ILE A 254 -11.87 22.83 1.06
C ILE A 254 -11.30 21.67 1.88
N GLN A 255 -10.95 21.95 3.13
CA GLN A 255 -10.75 20.89 4.13
C GLN A 255 -12.11 20.43 4.63
N SER A 256 -12.82 19.73 3.75
CA SER A 256 -13.99 18.96 4.14
C SER A 256 -13.52 17.55 4.47
N PRO A 257 -13.89 16.96 5.63
CA PRO A 257 -13.58 15.55 5.93
C PRO A 257 -14.22 14.58 4.92
N PHE A 258 -15.07 15.09 4.03
CA PHE A 258 -15.76 14.34 2.96
C PHE A 258 -15.02 14.35 1.61
N LEU A 259 -13.96 15.17 1.46
CA LEU A 259 -13.16 15.20 0.23
C LEU A 259 -12.04 14.17 0.26
N TRP A 260 -11.92 13.41 -0.82
CA TRP A 260 -10.87 12.42 -0.94
C TRP A 260 -9.60 13.10 -1.43
N SER A 261 -8.53 13.08 -0.63
CA SER A 261 -7.23 13.53 -1.07
C SER A 261 -6.39 12.33 -1.50
N GLY A 262 -6.05 12.33 -2.78
CA GLY A 262 -5.11 11.39 -3.35
C GLY A 262 -5.65 10.15 -4.02
N ARG A 263 -4.82 9.10 -4.05
CA ARG A 263 -5.15 7.86 -4.74
C ARG A 263 -6.39 7.26 -4.10
N MET A 264 -7.41 6.99 -4.91
CA MET A 264 -8.65 6.35 -4.47
C MET A 264 -8.79 5.01 -5.16
N ILE A 265 -8.59 3.93 -4.41
CA ILE A 265 -8.80 2.57 -4.91
C ILE A 265 -10.12 2.05 -4.37
N ILE A 266 -10.95 1.59 -5.29
CA ILE A 266 -12.19 0.86 -5.00
C ILE A 266 -11.93 -0.61 -5.27
N HIS A 267 -12.21 -1.47 -4.31
CA HIS A 267 -12.35 -2.90 -4.53
C HIS A 267 -13.84 -3.24 -4.54
N VAL A 268 -14.31 -3.84 -5.64
CA VAL A 268 -15.69 -4.30 -5.81
C VAL A 268 -15.69 -5.82 -5.80
N ASP A 269 -16.53 -6.41 -4.95
CA ASP A 269 -16.63 -7.87 -4.77
C ASP A 269 -18.11 -8.30 -4.77
N MET A 270 -18.47 -9.15 -5.72
CA MET A 270 -19.85 -9.60 -5.91
C MET A 270 -20.28 -10.57 -4.81
N ASN A 271 -21.44 -10.31 -4.21
CA ASN A 271 -21.91 -11.09 -3.08
C ASN A 271 -22.41 -12.48 -3.51
N ALA A 272 -21.70 -13.53 -3.08
CA ALA A 272 -22.03 -14.93 -3.39
C ALA A 272 -22.31 -15.15 -4.89
N PHE A 273 -21.38 -14.71 -5.74
CA PHE A 273 -21.58 -14.53 -7.18
C PHE A 273 -22.26 -15.71 -7.91
N PHE A 274 -21.75 -16.94 -7.83
CA PHE A 274 -22.38 -18.07 -8.52
C PHE A 274 -23.79 -18.39 -8.00
N PRO A 275 -24.03 -18.53 -6.68
CA PRO A 275 -25.38 -18.59 -6.11
C PRO A 275 -26.30 -17.46 -6.60
N ALA A 276 -25.84 -16.21 -6.58
CA ALA A 276 -26.64 -15.07 -7.03
C ALA A 276 -26.98 -15.15 -8.53
N CYS A 277 -26.06 -15.65 -9.37
CA CYS A 277 -26.33 -15.92 -10.79
C CYS A 277 -27.40 -17.01 -10.97
N GLU A 278 -27.39 -18.05 -10.13
CA GLU A 278 -28.41 -19.09 -10.14
C GLU A 278 -29.77 -18.57 -9.62
N GLU A 279 -29.79 -17.65 -8.65
CA GLU A 279 -31.03 -16.98 -8.20
C GLU A 279 -31.67 -16.09 -9.27
N ILE A 280 -30.87 -15.54 -10.19
CA ILE A 280 -31.36 -14.80 -11.36
C ILE A 280 -32.02 -15.79 -12.33
N ARG A 281 -31.35 -16.90 -12.60
CA ARG A 281 -31.84 -17.96 -13.50
C ARG A 281 -33.07 -18.67 -12.97
N ASP A 282 -33.13 -18.88 -11.66
CA ASP A 282 -34.17 -19.60 -10.94
C ASP A 282 -34.55 -18.82 -9.65
N PRO A 283 -35.51 -17.89 -9.74
CA PRO A 283 -35.93 -17.06 -8.61
C PRO A 283 -36.47 -17.85 -7.42
N THR A 284 -36.84 -19.13 -7.59
CA THR A 284 -37.32 -19.99 -6.49
C THR A 284 -36.23 -20.36 -5.48
N LEU A 285 -34.96 -20.11 -5.82
CA LEU A 285 -33.81 -20.33 -4.94
C LEU A 285 -33.65 -19.24 -3.88
N LYS A 286 -34.22 -18.05 -4.08
CA LYS A 286 -34.09 -16.93 -3.15
C LYS A 286 -34.62 -17.31 -1.76
N GLY A 287 -33.82 -17.06 -0.73
CA GLY A 287 -34.15 -17.42 0.65
C GLY A 287 -34.04 -18.91 0.97
N ARG A 288 -33.56 -19.75 0.05
CA ARG A 288 -33.32 -21.19 0.28
C ARG A 288 -31.82 -21.51 0.25
N PRO A 289 -31.33 -22.43 1.10
CA PRO A 289 -29.93 -22.82 1.10
C PRO A 289 -29.59 -23.57 -0.19
N HIS A 290 -28.70 -23.00 -0.99
CA HIS A 290 -28.23 -23.62 -2.23
C HIS A 290 -26.73 -23.38 -2.46
N ALA A 291 -26.13 -24.23 -3.29
CA ALA A 291 -24.72 -24.19 -3.61
C ALA A 291 -24.45 -24.57 -5.07
N VAL A 292 -23.49 -23.88 -5.67
CA VAL A 292 -22.91 -24.26 -6.96
C VAL A 292 -21.77 -25.22 -6.72
N ILE A 293 -21.78 -26.35 -7.41
CA ILE A 293 -20.88 -27.48 -7.13
C ILE A 293 -19.97 -27.80 -8.31
N MET A 294 -18.77 -28.27 -7.99
CA MET A 294 -17.85 -28.88 -8.95
C MET A 294 -17.91 -30.39 -8.77
N THR A 295 -18.55 -31.06 -9.72
CA THR A 295 -18.65 -32.53 -9.78
C THR A 295 -18.35 -33.00 -11.20
N PRO A 296 -17.68 -34.15 -11.39
CA PRO A 296 -17.86 -34.91 -12.62
C PRO A 296 -19.31 -35.43 -12.62
N GLU A 297 -20.10 -35.05 -13.62
CA GLU A 297 -21.47 -35.52 -13.78
C GLU A 297 -21.46 -36.87 -14.51
N LYS A 298 -22.00 -37.93 -13.89
CA LYS A 298 -22.26 -39.22 -14.55
C LYS A 298 -23.60 -39.76 -14.05
N ASP A 299 -24.47 -40.12 -15.00
CA ASP A 299 -25.72 -40.87 -14.76
C ASP A 299 -26.62 -40.30 -13.66
N GLY A 300 -26.68 -38.97 -13.52
CA GLY A 300 -27.60 -38.26 -12.61
C GLY A 300 -27.31 -38.40 -11.12
N ASN A 301 -26.21 -39.06 -10.71
CA ASN A 301 -25.87 -39.30 -9.30
C ASN A 301 -24.58 -38.57 -8.88
N ILE A 302 -24.73 -37.59 -7.97
CA ILE A 302 -23.60 -36.84 -7.39
C ILE A 302 -22.90 -37.71 -6.33
N THR A 303 -21.79 -38.36 -6.69
CA THR A 303 -21.06 -39.25 -5.78
C THR A 303 -19.89 -38.57 -5.05
N ARG A 304 -19.26 -37.55 -5.67
CA ARG A 304 -18.07 -36.85 -5.15
C ARG A 304 -18.00 -35.41 -5.71
N GLY A 305 -17.36 -34.49 -4.99
CA GLY A 305 -17.14 -33.13 -5.48
C GLY A 305 -16.85 -32.12 -4.37
N ALA A 306 -16.81 -30.85 -4.73
CA ALA A 306 -16.67 -29.74 -3.79
C ALA A 306 -17.63 -28.59 -4.10
N VAL A 307 -17.95 -27.81 -3.07
CA VAL A 307 -18.71 -26.55 -3.20
C VAL A 307 -17.80 -25.50 -3.85
N ALA A 308 -18.19 -24.99 -5.02
CA ALA A 308 -17.53 -23.85 -5.65
C ALA A 308 -17.84 -22.56 -4.89
N SER A 309 -19.14 -22.30 -4.69
CA SER A 309 -19.68 -21.18 -3.93
C SER A 309 -21.08 -21.54 -3.41
N CYS A 310 -21.52 -20.87 -2.35
CA CYS A 310 -22.78 -21.17 -1.68
C CYS A 310 -23.49 -19.89 -1.20
N SER A 311 -24.82 -19.95 -1.17
CA SER A 311 -25.68 -18.84 -0.79
C SER A 311 -25.49 -18.44 0.68
N TYR A 312 -25.89 -17.23 1.04
CA TYR A 312 -25.78 -16.77 2.43
C TYR A 312 -26.63 -17.62 3.39
N GLU A 313 -27.75 -18.16 2.93
CA GLU A 313 -28.60 -19.10 3.67
C GLU A 313 -27.86 -20.41 3.94
N ALA A 314 -27.12 -20.95 2.96
CA ALA A 314 -26.31 -22.15 3.16
C ALA A 314 -25.15 -21.89 4.14
N ARG A 315 -24.53 -20.70 4.10
CA ARG A 315 -23.46 -20.31 5.04
C ARG A 315 -23.90 -20.32 6.50
N LYS A 316 -25.19 -20.04 6.79
CA LYS A 316 -25.75 -20.13 8.16
C LYS A 316 -25.67 -21.54 8.75
N TYR A 317 -25.66 -22.57 7.91
CA TYR A 317 -25.46 -23.97 8.31
C TYR A 317 -23.97 -24.37 8.36
N GLY A 318 -23.04 -23.43 8.12
CA GLY A 318 -21.61 -23.70 8.10
C GLY A 318 -21.07 -24.21 6.76
N VAL A 319 -21.89 -24.26 5.71
CA VAL A 319 -21.44 -24.59 4.35
C VAL A 319 -20.53 -23.45 3.84
N ARG A 320 -19.40 -23.80 3.22
CA ARG A 320 -18.43 -22.83 2.69
C ARG A 320 -17.80 -23.31 1.38
N SER A 321 -17.24 -22.39 0.61
CA SER A 321 -16.45 -22.72 -0.58
C SER A 321 -15.30 -23.67 -0.25
N ALA A 322 -14.92 -24.50 -1.22
CA ALA A 322 -13.93 -25.57 -1.10
C ALA A 322 -14.29 -26.71 -0.10
N MET A 323 -15.50 -26.71 0.48
CA MET A 323 -15.99 -27.82 1.31
C MET A 323 -16.39 -29.02 0.44
N SER A 324 -16.12 -30.25 0.91
CA SER A 324 -16.60 -31.47 0.24
C SER A 324 -18.14 -31.53 0.23
N LEU A 325 -18.74 -32.04 -0.84
CA LEU A 325 -20.20 -32.14 -0.95
C LEU A 325 -20.84 -33.01 0.13
N LEU A 326 -20.18 -34.10 0.52
CA LEU A 326 -20.65 -34.97 1.60
C LEU A 326 -20.80 -34.18 2.89
N LYS A 327 -19.76 -33.42 3.28
CA LYS A 327 -19.82 -32.59 4.47
C LYS A 327 -20.85 -31.47 4.36
N ALA A 328 -20.98 -30.85 3.19
CA ALA A 328 -21.97 -29.79 2.96
C ALA A 328 -23.41 -30.32 3.12
N LYS A 329 -23.71 -31.52 2.61
CA LYS A 329 -25.01 -32.20 2.77
C LYS A 329 -25.25 -32.69 4.20
N GLU A 330 -24.21 -33.11 4.91
CA GLU A 330 -24.31 -33.46 6.32
C GLU A 330 -24.68 -32.24 7.18
N LEU A 331 -24.07 -31.08 6.90
CA LEU A 331 -24.36 -29.81 7.58
C LEU A 331 -25.73 -29.22 7.17
N CYS A 332 -26.15 -29.41 5.92
CA CYS A 332 -27.41 -28.90 5.39
C CYS A 332 -28.07 -29.96 4.49
N PRO A 333 -28.88 -30.88 5.06
CA PRO A 333 -29.53 -31.95 4.28
C PRO A 333 -30.41 -31.43 3.14
N GLN A 334 -31.08 -30.30 3.37
CA GLN A 334 -31.96 -29.59 2.44
C GLN A 334 -31.21 -28.73 1.40
N LEU A 335 -29.87 -28.75 1.37
CA LEU A 335 -29.06 -27.94 0.45
C LEU A 335 -29.38 -28.29 -1.00
N ILE A 336 -29.79 -27.30 -1.79
CA ILE A 336 -30.03 -27.45 -3.22
C ILE A 336 -28.68 -27.35 -3.94
N LEU A 337 -28.39 -28.29 -4.84
CA LEU A 337 -27.14 -28.32 -5.58
C LEU A 337 -27.40 -27.92 -7.03
N LYS A 338 -26.60 -26.97 -7.54
CA LYS A 338 -26.61 -26.55 -8.95
C LYS A 338 -25.23 -26.84 -9.56
N PRO A 339 -25.15 -27.42 -10.77
CA PRO A 339 -23.87 -27.64 -11.44
C PRO A 339 -23.24 -26.30 -11.84
N VAL A 340 -21.90 -26.27 -11.95
CA VAL A 340 -21.16 -25.08 -12.39
C VAL A 340 -21.39 -24.80 -13.87
N ASP A 341 -21.83 -23.58 -14.21
CA ASP A 341 -21.98 -23.11 -15.58
C ASP A 341 -21.01 -21.95 -15.87
N LYS A 342 -19.78 -22.31 -16.28
CA LYS A 342 -18.69 -21.32 -16.47
C LYS A 342 -19.02 -20.29 -17.54
N GLN A 343 -19.70 -20.69 -18.61
CA GLN A 343 -19.99 -19.79 -19.73
C GLN A 343 -20.98 -18.72 -19.29
N TYR A 344 -22.07 -19.12 -18.63
CA TYR A 344 -23.04 -18.18 -18.09
C TYR A 344 -22.42 -17.24 -17.06
N TYR A 345 -21.67 -17.75 -16.09
CA TYR A 345 -21.04 -16.87 -15.09
C TYR A 345 -20.05 -15.88 -15.71
N SER A 346 -19.36 -16.27 -16.80
CA SER A 346 -18.45 -15.37 -17.53
C SER A 346 -19.21 -14.28 -18.29
N GLN A 347 -20.40 -14.57 -18.83
CA GLN A 347 -21.26 -13.58 -19.48
C GLN A 347 -21.75 -12.53 -18.47
N ILE A 348 -22.24 -12.97 -17.32
CA ILE A 348 -22.68 -12.08 -16.24
C ILE A 348 -21.50 -11.26 -15.68
N SER A 349 -20.35 -11.88 -15.48
CA SER A 349 -19.11 -11.18 -15.09
C SER A 349 -18.75 -10.08 -16.07
N HIS A 350 -18.79 -10.37 -17.38
CA HIS A 350 -18.49 -9.39 -18.41
C HIS A 350 -19.43 -8.18 -18.33
N GLN A 351 -20.73 -8.40 -18.11
CA GLN A 351 -21.69 -7.31 -17.90
C GLN A 351 -21.31 -6.44 -16.68
N VAL A 352 -20.96 -7.06 -15.55
CA VAL A 352 -20.51 -6.33 -14.36
C VAL A 352 -19.25 -5.52 -14.65
N MET A 353 -18.25 -6.12 -15.29
CA MET A 353 -16.98 -5.44 -15.59
C MET A 353 -17.18 -4.25 -16.53
N MET A 354 -18.07 -4.37 -17.53
CA MET A 354 -18.46 -3.26 -18.40
C MET A 354 -19.07 -2.10 -17.60
N GLN A 355 -19.92 -2.40 -16.61
CA GLN A 355 -20.49 -1.36 -15.74
C GLN A 355 -19.42 -0.68 -14.89
N LEU A 356 -18.45 -1.43 -14.39
CA LEU A 356 -17.36 -0.89 -13.57
C LEU A 356 -16.40 0.01 -14.37
N GLU A 357 -16.18 -0.29 -15.64
CA GLU A 357 -15.28 0.46 -16.52
C GLU A 357 -15.71 1.93 -16.69
N GLU A 358 -17.02 2.23 -16.65
CA GLU A 358 -17.53 3.60 -16.73
C GLU A 358 -17.08 4.51 -15.57
N TYR A 359 -16.88 3.91 -14.39
CA TYR A 359 -16.49 4.57 -13.15
C TYR A 359 -14.97 4.56 -12.91
N ALA A 360 -14.22 3.86 -13.76
CA ALA A 360 -12.79 3.65 -13.61
C ALA A 360 -11.97 4.63 -14.44
N ASP A 361 -10.82 5.06 -13.89
CA ASP A 361 -9.68 5.50 -14.70
C ASP A 361 -8.91 4.28 -15.21
N ILE A 362 -8.74 3.28 -14.34
CA ILE A 362 -8.12 1.99 -14.66
C ILE A 362 -8.90 0.88 -13.95
N LEU A 363 -9.31 -0.15 -14.70
CA LEU A 363 -9.97 -1.35 -14.19
C LEU A 363 -9.00 -2.54 -14.21
N GLU A 364 -8.83 -3.20 -13.07
CA GLU A 364 -8.13 -4.47 -12.92
C GLU A 364 -9.13 -5.56 -12.52
N GLN A 365 -9.46 -6.46 -13.44
CA GLN A 365 -10.27 -7.63 -13.12
C GLN A 365 -9.42 -8.69 -12.39
N ALA A 366 -9.51 -8.71 -11.06
CA ALA A 366 -8.80 -9.68 -10.22
C ALA A 366 -9.35 -11.10 -10.41
N SER A 367 -10.67 -11.25 -10.49
CA SER A 367 -11.37 -12.52 -10.68
C SER A 367 -12.69 -12.32 -11.43
N ILE A 368 -13.45 -13.40 -11.65
CA ILE A 368 -14.76 -13.36 -12.31
C ILE A 368 -15.78 -12.51 -11.52
N ASP A 369 -15.61 -12.40 -10.21
CA ASP A 369 -16.52 -11.76 -9.27
C ASP A 369 -15.90 -10.57 -8.51
N GLU A 370 -14.67 -10.18 -8.82
CA GLU A 370 -14.00 -9.07 -8.13
C GLU A 370 -13.10 -8.26 -9.06
N ALA A 371 -13.02 -6.96 -8.79
CA ALA A 371 -12.18 -6.03 -9.51
C ALA A 371 -11.64 -4.92 -8.60
N TYR A 372 -10.45 -4.43 -8.93
CA TYR A 372 -9.94 -3.16 -8.42
C TYR A 372 -10.18 -2.07 -9.46
N ILE A 373 -10.53 -0.89 -8.99
CA ILE A 373 -10.70 0.30 -9.80
C ILE A 373 -9.85 1.40 -9.19
N ASP A 374 -8.94 1.97 -9.98
CA ASP A 374 -8.42 3.30 -9.71
C ASP A 374 -9.39 4.31 -10.30
N CYS A 375 -9.90 5.21 -9.48
CA CYS A 375 -10.84 6.26 -9.89
C CYS A 375 -10.42 7.62 -9.33
N THR A 376 -9.11 7.79 -9.12
CA THR A 376 -8.52 8.99 -8.54
C THR A 376 -8.89 10.25 -9.32
N ASN A 377 -8.84 10.24 -10.66
CA ASN A 377 -9.20 11.41 -11.45
C ASN A 377 -10.72 11.57 -11.53
N LYS A 378 -11.45 10.46 -11.68
CA LYS A 378 -12.92 10.45 -11.70
C LYS A 378 -13.51 11.09 -10.44
N ILE A 379 -13.02 10.73 -9.25
CA ILE A 379 -13.52 11.30 -8.00
C ILE A 379 -13.12 12.76 -7.84
N ILE A 380 -11.91 13.15 -8.27
CA ILE A 380 -11.50 14.56 -8.26
C ILE A 380 -12.44 15.38 -9.15
N GLN A 381 -12.74 14.93 -10.37
CA GLN A 381 -13.70 15.60 -11.26
C GLN A 381 -15.12 15.64 -10.66
N TYR A 382 -15.55 14.52 -10.07
CA TYR A 382 -16.84 14.42 -9.40
C TYR A 382 -16.97 15.44 -8.25
N GLN A 383 -15.89 15.63 -7.49
CA GLN A 383 -15.83 16.56 -6.37
C GLN A 383 -15.57 18.01 -6.80
N GLN A 384 -14.93 18.27 -7.95
CA GLN A 384 -14.73 19.61 -8.51
C GLN A 384 -16.06 20.34 -8.78
N GLY A 385 -17.12 19.62 -9.17
CA GLY A 385 -18.46 20.19 -9.29
C GLY A 385 -18.96 20.80 -7.97
N MET A 386 -18.66 20.18 -6.84
CA MET A 386 -18.95 20.72 -5.51
C MET A 386 -18.11 21.95 -5.19
N VAL A 387 -16.82 21.93 -5.56
CA VAL A 387 -15.91 23.07 -5.37
C VAL A 387 -16.41 24.32 -6.09
N GLN A 388 -16.73 24.18 -7.38
CA GLN A 388 -17.27 25.27 -8.21
C GLN A 388 -18.62 25.76 -7.66
N TYR A 389 -19.48 24.84 -7.23
CA TYR A 389 -20.75 25.18 -6.58
C TYR A 389 -20.52 26.01 -5.31
N LEU A 390 -19.55 25.67 -4.46
CA LEU A 390 -19.29 26.40 -3.21
C LEU A 390 -18.51 27.71 -3.41
N GLN A 391 -17.79 27.87 -4.51
CA GLN A 391 -16.84 28.97 -4.72
C GLN A 391 -17.47 30.37 -4.76
N PHE A 392 -18.74 30.48 -5.17
CA PHE A 392 -19.44 31.76 -5.33
C PHE A 392 -20.41 32.08 -4.19
N ARG A 393 -20.34 31.35 -3.07
CA ARG A 393 -21.26 31.50 -1.94
C ARG A 393 -20.61 32.18 -0.75
N SER A 394 -21.40 32.86 0.06
CA SER A 394 -20.93 33.46 1.31
C SER A 394 -20.49 32.37 2.31
N GLU A 395 -19.70 32.72 3.33
CA GLU A 395 -19.28 31.75 4.35
C GLU A 395 -20.47 31.17 5.13
N GLU A 396 -21.50 31.98 5.41
CA GLU A 396 -22.74 31.54 6.04
C GLU A 396 -23.52 30.56 5.13
N GLU A 397 -23.58 30.82 3.83
CA GLU A 397 -24.19 29.91 2.86
C GLU A 397 -23.41 28.61 2.73
N LYS A 398 -22.08 28.66 2.75
CA LYS A 398 -21.23 27.46 2.76
C LYS A 398 -21.48 26.61 4.00
N GLU A 399 -21.59 27.23 5.17
CA GLU A 399 -21.83 26.53 6.44
C GLU A 399 -23.23 25.88 6.48
N VAL A 400 -24.25 26.54 5.95
CA VAL A 400 -25.61 25.99 5.77
C VAL A 400 -25.65 24.87 4.73
N ILE A 401 -24.88 24.97 3.64
CA ILE A 401 -24.82 23.94 2.60
C ILE A 401 -24.05 22.71 3.06
N MET A 402 -22.96 22.92 3.82
CA MET A 402 -22.17 21.85 4.43
C MET A 402 -22.94 21.11 5.53
N SER A 403 -24.02 21.69 6.08
CA SER A 403 -24.89 21.08 7.09
C SER A 403 -26.19 20.46 6.54
N ASN A 404 -26.47 20.55 5.23
CA ASN A 404 -27.70 20.08 4.59
C ASN A 404 -27.47 19.00 3.51
N LYS A 405 -28.56 18.40 2.98
CA LYS A 405 -28.60 17.33 1.95
C LYS A 405 -27.67 17.49 0.73
N VAL A 406 -27.20 18.70 0.42
CA VAL A 406 -26.20 18.96 -0.64
C VAL A 406 -24.88 18.22 -0.35
N GLN A 407 -24.56 18.02 0.92
CA GLN A 407 -23.44 17.21 1.40
C GLN A 407 -23.42 15.81 0.77
N MET A 408 -24.57 15.15 0.63
CA MET A 408 -24.64 13.78 0.12
C MET A 408 -24.30 13.67 -1.37
N GLN A 409 -24.71 14.62 -2.21
CA GLN A 409 -24.66 14.43 -3.67
C GLN A 409 -23.24 14.30 -4.23
N PHE A 410 -22.23 14.82 -3.53
CA PHE A 410 -20.83 14.85 -3.99
C PHE A 410 -19.86 14.05 -3.11
N THR A 411 -20.36 13.23 -2.19
CA THR A 411 -19.49 12.39 -1.35
C THR A 411 -18.94 11.18 -2.09
N VAL A 412 -17.83 10.65 -1.58
CA VAL A 412 -17.29 9.34 -1.96
C VAL A 412 -18.32 8.23 -1.73
N GLU A 413 -19.12 8.35 -0.66
CA GLU A 413 -20.18 7.40 -0.34
C GLU A 413 -21.27 7.37 -1.41
N GLU A 414 -21.73 8.53 -1.88
CA GLU A 414 -22.70 8.61 -2.97
C GLU A 414 -22.13 8.08 -4.29
N TYR A 415 -20.87 8.40 -4.60
CA TYR A 415 -20.19 7.83 -5.77
C TYR A 415 -20.16 6.30 -5.71
N ALA A 416 -19.82 5.72 -4.56
CA ALA A 416 -19.85 4.28 -4.34
C ALA A 416 -21.26 3.70 -4.47
N ASN A 417 -22.26 4.35 -3.88
CA ASN A 417 -23.65 3.92 -3.97
C ASN A 417 -24.20 3.98 -5.40
N LYS A 418 -23.74 4.92 -6.24
CA LYS A 418 -24.04 4.94 -7.68
C LYS A 418 -23.51 3.70 -8.39
N ILE A 419 -22.28 3.28 -8.10
CA ILE A 419 -21.70 2.04 -8.64
C ILE A 419 -22.56 0.84 -8.24
N LYS A 420 -22.87 0.72 -6.93
CA LYS A 420 -23.71 -0.37 -6.42
C LYS A 420 -25.09 -0.40 -7.09
N LYS A 421 -25.71 0.77 -7.24
CA LYS A 421 -27.00 0.93 -7.89
C LYS A 421 -26.93 0.54 -9.37
N SER A 422 -25.91 0.98 -10.10
CA SER A 422 -25.73 0.63 -11.52
C SER A 422 -25.62 -0.87 -11.71
N ILE A 423 -24.77 -1.54 -10.93
CA ILE A 423 -24.64 -3.00 -10.97
C ILE A 423 -25.99 -3.67 -10.68
N LYS A 424 -26.70 -3.22 -9.64
CA LYS A 424 -28.00 -3.80 -9.28
C LYS A 424 -29.05 -3.63 -10.39
N GLU A 425 -29.10 -2.47 -11.02
CA GLU A 425 -30.09 -2.16 -12.07
C GLU A 425 -29.74 -2.80 -13.42
N GLN A 426 -28.46 -2.85 -13.79
CA GLN A 426 -27.99 -3.31 -15.10
C GLN A 426 -27.58 -4.79 -15.14
N CYS A 427 -27.40 -5.42 -13.97
CA CYS A 427 -27.01 -6.83 -13.86
C CYS A 427 -28.05 -7.63 -13.05
N ASP A 428 -29.33 -7.49 -13.41
CA ASP A 428 -30.46 -8.31 -12.92
C ASP A 428 -30.58 -8.45 -11.40
N GLY A 429 -30.26 -7.37 -10.66
CA GLY A 429 -30.39 -7.31 -9.22
C GLY A 429 -29.20 -7.85 -8.43
N LEU A 430 -28.07 -8.13 -9.08
CA LEU A 430 -26.85 -8.54 -8.37
C LEU A 430 -26.41 -7.49 -7.34
N LEU A 431 -25.96 -7.98 -6.19
CA LEU A 431 -25.42 -7.14 -5.11
C LEU A 431 -23.90 -7.28 -5.04
N CYS A 432 -23.26 -6.18 -4.65
CA CYS A 432 -21.81 -6.14 -4.44
C CYS A 432 -21.48 -5.45 -3.12
N SER A 433 -20.33 -5.80 -2.57
CA SER A 433 -19.73 -5.11 -1.43
C SER A 433 -18.52 -4.32 -1.90
N ILE A 434 -18.45 -3.06 -1.47
CA ILE A 434 -17.44 -2.12 -1.92
C ILE A 434 -16.54 -1.71 -0.75
N GLY A 435 -15.24 -1.76 -0.98
CA GLY A 435 -14.22 -1.21 -0.09
C GLY A 435 -13.45 -0.09 -0.77
N ILE A 436 -13.31 1.05 -0.11
CA ILE A 436 -12.58 2.21 -0.63
C ILE A 436 -11.42 2.53 0.29
N ALA A 437 -10.20 2.59 -0.24
CA ALA A 437 -9.00 2.91 0.53
C ALA A 437 -7.89 3.53 -0.36
N PRO A 438 -6.80 4.07 0.22
CA PRO A 438 -5.68 4.62 -0.55
C PRO A 438 -4.81 3.55 -1.24
N THR A 439 -4.90 2.29 -0.82
CA THR A 439 -4.08 1.18 -1.32
C THR A 439 -4.94 -0.01 -1.71
N LYS A 440 -4.46 -0.87 -2.62
CA LYS A 440 -5.19 -2.08 -3.06
C LYS A 440 -5.47 -3.01 -1.89
N SER A 441 -4.47 -3.28 -1.05
CA SER A 441 -4.60 -4.20 0.07
C SER A 441 -5.66 -3.73 1.07
N ALA A 442 -5.64 -2.44 1.40
CA ALA A 442 -6.63 -1.86 2.31
C ALA A 442 -8.05 -1.83 1.70
N ALA A 443 -8.19 -1.56 0.41
CA ALA A 443 -9.48 -1.55 -0.28
C ALA A 443 -10.11 -2.95 -0.29
N LYS A 444 -9.30 -3.98 -0.54
CA LYS A 444 -9.71 -5.40 -0.46
C LYS A 444 -10.24 -5.73 0.93
N ILE A 445 -9.45 -5.44 1.98
CA ILE A 445 -9.85 -5.66 3.39
C ILE A 445 -11.16 -4.92 3.72
N ALA A 446 -11.29 -3.66 3.29
CA ALA A 446 -12.48 -2.86 3.52
C ALA A 446 -13.74 -3.47 2.86
N SER A 447 -13.61 -4.02 1.65
CA SER A 447 -14.74 -4.61 0.91
C SER A 447 -15.30 -5.86 1.60
N ASP A 448 -14.44 -6.62 2.28
CA ASP A 448 -14.82 -7.81 3.04
C ASP A 448 -15.41 -7.49 4.42
N PHE A 449 -15.16 -6.27 4.96
CA PHE A 449 -15.45 -5.90 6.34
C PHE A 449 -16.95 -5.87 6.69
N LYS A 450 -17.81 -5.43 5.76
CA LYS A 450 -19.27 -5.28 5.97
C LYS A 450 -20.12 -6.15 5.03
N LYS A 451 -19.59 -7.28 4.53
CA LYS A 451 -20.38 -8.19 3.70
C LYS A 451 -21.58 -8.79 4.47
N PRO A 452 -22.73 -9.07 3.81
CA PRO A 452 -23.07 -8.78 2.41
C PRO A 452 -23.56 -7.37 2.14
N ASP A 453 -23.57 -6.98 0.85
CA ASP A 453 -24.07 -5.68 0.36
C ASP A 453 -23.48 -4.48 1.14
N GLY A 454 -22.21 -4.61 1.54
CA GLY A 454 -21.53 -3.64 2.40
C GLY A 454 -20.92 -2.48 1.63
N LEU A 455 -20.68 -1.38 2.35
CA LEU A 455 -19.81 -0.28 1.91
C LEU A 455 -18.92 0.13 3.08
N THR A 456 -17.60 0.07 2.88
CA THR A 456 -16.60 0.50 3.86
C THR A 456 -15.65 1.50 3.20
N ILE A 457 -15.55 2.70 3.76
CA ILE A 457 -14.67 3.76 3.27
C ILE A 457 -13.60 4.02 4.33
N VAL A 458 -12.35 3.88 3.95
CA VAL A 458 -11.19 4.05 4.82
C VAL A 458 -10.35 5.18 4.27
N TYR A 459 -10.50 6.37 4.87
CA TYR A 459 -9.71 7.53 4.47
C TYR A 459 -8.25 7.42 4.92
N SER A 460 -7.35 8.09 4.21
CA SER A 460 -5.90 8.12 4.49
C SER A 460 -5.55 8.42 5.96
N GLN A 461 -6.27 9.34 6.61
CA GLN A 461 -6.06 9.70 8.01
C GLN A 461 -6.47 8.60 8.99
N ASN A 462 -7.38 7.71 8.60
CA ASN A 462 -7.91 6.63 9.45
C ASN A 462 -7.35 5.26 9.08
N LEU A 463 -6.51 5.17 8.05
CA LEU A 463 -6.02 3.91 7.48
C LEU A 463 -5.33 3.02 8.53
N LEU A 464 -4.36 3.57 9.26
CA LEU A 464 -3.63 2.79 10.27
C LEU A 464 -4.52 2.35 11.42
N HIS A 465 -5.41 3.23 11.89
CA HIS A 465 -6.37 2.93 12.94
C HIS A 465 -7.34 1.82 12.53
N PHE A 466 -7.79 1.82 11.27
CA PHE A 466 -8.62 0.77 10.70
C PHE A 466 -7.90 -0.58 10.64
N LEU A 467 -6.62 -0.59 10.26
CA LEU A 467 -5.83 -1.82 10.11
C LEU A 467 -5.40 -2.42 11.45
N GLU A 468 -4.95 -1.60 12.41
CA GLU A 468 -4.31 -2.03 13.65
C GLU A 468 -5.01 -3.19 14.40
N PRO A 469 -6.35 -3.16 14.61
CA PRO A 469 -7.03 -4.20 15.40
C PRO A 469 -7.31 -5.49 14.63
N LEU A 470 -7.16 -5.51 13.30
CA LEU A 470 -7.52 -6.66 12.48
C LEU A 470 -6.50 -7.80 12.64
N GLU A 471 -6.95 -9.05 12.54
CA GLU A 471 -6.05 -10.21 12.46
C GLU A 471 -5.24 -10.20 11.15
N VAL A 472 -4.02 -10.72 11.19
CA VAL A 472 -3.13 -10.75 10.02
C VAL A 472 -3.68 -11.57 8.85
N ASP A 473 -4.58 -12.51 9.10
CA ASP A 473 -5.22 -13.31 8.05
C ASP A 473 -6.25 -12.55 7.20
N LYS A 474 -6.58 -11.31 7.59
CA LYS A 474 -7.35 -10.39 6.76
C LYS A 474 -6.54 -9.85 5.59
N ILE A 475 -5.21 -9.86 5.69
CA ILE A 475 -4.34 -9.44 4.58
C ILE A 475 -4.38 -10.50 3.49
N THR A 476 -4.86 -10.11 2.30
CA THR A 476 -4.84 -10.99 1.13
C THR A 476 -3.40 -11.34 0.77
N GLY A 477 -3.10 -12.65 0.68
CA GLY A 477 -1.73 -13.18 0.50
C GLY A 477 -1.15 -13.81 1.78
N ILE A 478 -1.70 -13.52 2.96
CA ILE A 478 -1.38 -14.25 4.20
C ILE A 478 -2.28 -15.48 4.32
N GLY A 479 -1.81 -16.60 3.75
CA GLY A 479 -2.49 -17.89 3.84
C GLY A 479 -2.33 -18.57 5.20
N ILE A 480 -3.02 -19.70 5.38
CA ILE A 480 -3.06 -20.48 6.64
C ILE A 480 -1.65 -20.73 7.21
N LYS A 481 -0.71 -21.16 6.37
CA LYS A 481 0.68 -21.45 6.79
C LYS A 481 1.42 -20.20 7.27
N THR A 482 1.35 -19.11 6.50
CA THR A 482 1.98 -17.83 6.86
C THR A 482 1.37 -17.28 8.15
N ASN A 483 0.05 -17.35 8.31
CA ASN A 483 -0.64 -16.95 9.54
C ASN A 483 -0.18 -17.76 10.76
N GLN A 484 0.01 -19.08 10.63
CA GLN A 484 0.53 -19.92 11.70
C GLN A 484 1.94 -19.49 12.12
N ILE A 485 2.84 -19.28 11.16
CA ILE A 485 4.22 -18.84 11.44
C ILE A 485 4.22 -17.46 12.12
N LEU A 486 3.38 -16.52 11.67
CA LEU A 486 3.22 -15.22 12.31
C LEU A 486 2.75 -15.36 13.77
N LYS A 487 1.77 -16.23 14.01
CA LYS A 487 1.25 -16.51 15.36
C LYS A 487 2.31 -17.14 16.27
N GLU A 488 3.18 -18.00 15.74
CA GLU A 488 4.31 -18.61 16.46
C GLU A 488 5.34 -17.58 16.91
N ILE A 489 5.60 -16.55 16.10
CA ILE A 489 6.51 -15.43 16.46
C ILE A 489 5.79 -14.30 17.23
N GLY A 490 4.57 -14.55 17.73
CA GLY A 490 3.82 -13.63 18.59
C GLY A 490 3.01 -12.55 17.86
N ILE A 491 2.91 -12.62 16.53
CA ILE A 491 2.19 -11.64 15.70
C ILE A 491 0.79 -12.18 15.35
N LYS A 492 -0.24 -11.58 15.92
CA LYS A 492 -1.66 -11.93 15.69
C LYS A 492 -2.42 -10.85 14.94
N THR A 493 -2.12 -9.59 15.20
CA THR A 493 -2.80 -8.44 14.56
C THR A 493 -1.93 -7.72 13.55
N ILE A 494 -2.55 -7.01 12.62
CA ILE A 494 -1.85 -6.14 11.66
C ILE A 494 -1.08 -5.05 12.40
N GLY A 495 -1.60 -4.53 13.52
CA GLY A 495 -0.89 -3.58 14.37
C GLY A 495 0.43 -4.12 14.95
N GLN A 496 0.44 -5.39 15.37
CA GLN A 496 1.65 -6.07 15.81
C GLN A 496 2.62 -6.30 14.65
N LEU A 497 2.10 -6.68 13.48
CA LEU A 497 2.89 -6.86 12.26
C LEU A 497 3.55 -5.53 11.83
N ALA A 498 2.85 -4.41 11.95
CA ALA A 498 3.36 -3.08 11.62
C ALA A 498 4.52 -2.63 12.53
N LYS A 499 4.47 -2.99 13.81
CA LYS A 499 5.47 -2.68 14.84
C LYS A 499 6.64 -3.69 14.87
N CYS A 500 6.53 -4.79 14.13
CA CYS A 500 7.57 -5.80 14.07
C CYS A 500 8.84 -5.24 13.40
N ASP A 501 9.99 -5.64 13.91
CA ASP A 501 11.26 -5.40 13.24
C ASP A 501 11.25 -6.06 11.85
N ILE A 502 11.59 -5.26 10.84
CA ILE A 502 11.55 -5.71 9.45
C ILE A 502 12.56 -6.82 9.18
N GLN A 503 13.71 -6.84 9.86
CA GLN A 503 14.73 -7.87 9.65
C GLN A 503 14.20 -9.24 10.09
N THR A 504 13.48 -9.29 11.21
CA THR A 504 12.78 -10.50 11.67
C THR A 504 11.82 -11.08 10.62
N LEU A 505 11.05 -10.22 9.94
CA LEU A 505 10.14 -10.64 8.87
C LEU A 505 10.89 -11.11 7.62
N ILE A 506 11.99 -10.45 7.27
CA ILE A 506 12.85 -10.81 6.14
C ILE A 506 13.50 -12.18 6.37
N ASP A 507 14.00 -12.44 7.57
CA ASP A 507 14.68 -13.71 7.90
C ASP A 507 13.70 -14.89 7.87
N LYS A 508 12.43 -14.68 8.25
CA LYS A 508 11.40 -15.74 8.25
C LYS A 508 10.72 -15.95 6.91
N PHE A 509 10.43 -14.89 6.15
CA PHE A 509 9.59 -14.96 4.95
C PHE A 509 10.31 -14.61 3.65
N GLY A 510 11.59 -14.23 3.74
CA GLY A 510 12.40 -13.71 2.65
C GLY A 510 12.15 -12.22 2.39
N LYS A 511 13.16 -11.55 1.78
CA LYS A 511 13.17 -10.10 1.53
C LYS A 511 11.87 -9.57 0.91
N LYS A 512 11.39 -10.24 -0.15
CA LYS A 512 10.19 -9.82 -0.89
C LYS A 512 8.93 -9.85 -0.02
N ASN A 513 8.65 -10.99 0.62
CA ASN A 513 7.41 -11.17 1.35
C ASN A 513 7.43 -10.47 2.71
N GLY A 514 8.57 -10.46 3.40
CA GLY A 514 8.74 -9.75 4.67
C GLY A 514 8.53 -8.24 4.52
N LEU A 515 9.17 -7.63 3.52
CA LEU A 515 8.98 -6.21 3.21
C LEU A 515 7.53 -5.91 2.79
N TRP A 516 6.93 -6.73 1.92
CA TRP A 516 5.56 -6.55 1.47
C TRP A 516 4.55 -6.60 2.64
N MET A 517 4.65 -7.60 3.53
CA MET A 517 3.79 -7.71 4.71
C MET A 517 3.90 -6.47 5.61
N TRP A 518 5.13 -6.01 5.84
CA TRP A 518 5.39 -4.81 6.62
C TRP A 518 4.81 -3.54 5.97
N GLN A 519 4.95 -3.41 4.64
CA GLN A 519 4.39 -2.29 3.87
C GLN A 519 2.87 -2.24 3.96
N VAL A 520 2.20 -3.38 3.73
CA VAL A 520 0.74 -3.47 3.85
C VAL A 520 0.28 -3.13 5.27
N ALA A 521 0.95 -3.68 6.29
CA ALA A 521 0.59 -3.42 7.69
C ALA A 521 0.76 -1.94 8.09
N ASN A 522 1.69 -1.22 7.45
CA ASN A 522 1.91 0.21 7.63
C ASN A 522 1.14 1.09 6.63
N GLY A 523 0.23 0.54 5.82
CA GLY A 523 -0.52 1.31 4.82
C GLY A 523 0.36 1.98 3.76
N LYS A 524 1.52 1.38 3.46
CA LYS A 524 2.56 1.88 2.54
C LYS A 524 2.67 1.04 1.26
N ASP A 525 1.72 0.15 1.02
CA ASP A 525 1.69 -0.62 -0.23
C ASP A 525 1.27 0.27 -1.41
N ASN A 526 2.16 0.39 -2.39
CA ASN A 526 1.99 1.30 -3.52
C ASN A 526 1.69 0.57 -4.84
N GLU A 527 1.22 -0.68 -4.77
CA GLU A 527 0.94 -1.47 -5.97
C GLU A 527 -0.13 -0.78 -6.84
N PRO A 528 0.17 -0.44 -8.11
CA PRO A 528 -0.79 0.20 -8.99
C PRO A 528 -1.94 -0.75 -9.35
N VAL A 529 -3.11 -0.19 -9.65
CA VAL A 529 -4.16 -0.93 -10.35
C VAL A 529 -3.73 -0.98 -11.80
N VAL A 530 -3.68 -2.17 -12.38
CA VAL A 530 -3.20 -2.38 -13.75
C VAL A 530 -4.23 -3.15 -14.55
N THR A 531 -4.41 -2.79 -15.82
CA THR A 531 -5.25 -3.57 -16.72
C THR A 531 -4.70 -4.99 -16.82
N ARG A 532 -5.56 -5.99 -16.67
CA ARG A 532 -5.15 -7.40 -16.66
C ARG A 532 -4.44 -7.74 -17.98
N GLU A 533 -3.18 -8.17 -17.88
CA GLU A 533 -2.40 -8.61 -19.03
C GLU A 533 -2.84 -10.02 -19.52
N ASP A 534 -2.40 -10.35 -20.73
CA ASP A 534 -2.59 -11.67 -21.34
C ASP A 534 -2.00 -12.81 -20.48
N SER A 535 -2.52 -14.02 -20.63
CA SER A 535 -2.13 -15.17 -19.80
C SER A 535 -0.67 -15.57 -20.01
N LEU A 536 0.10 -15.74 -18.92
CA LEU A 536 1.49 -16.25 -18.97
C LEU A 536 1.56 -17.76 -19.28
N SER A 537 0.48 -18.49 -18.98
CA SER A 537 0.34 -19.92 -19.27
C SER A 537 -1.13 -20.33 -19.34
N LEU A 538 -1.41 -21.43 -20.02
CA LEU A 538 -2.71 -22.09 -20.05
C LEU A 538 -2.53 -23.54 -19.61
N SER A 539 -3.40 -24.05 -18.74
CA SER A 539 -3.38 -25.44 -18.32
C SER A 539 -4.78 -26.02 -18.16
N THR A 540 -4.87 -27.34 -18.24
CA THR A 540 -6.06 -28.12 -17.90
C THR A 540 -5.63 -29.31 -17.04
N GLU A 541 -6.43 -29.65 -16.03
CA GLU A 541 -6.10 -30.73 -15.10
C GLU A 541 -7.36 -31.51 -14.71
N GLU A 542 -7.25 -32.83 -14.57
CA GLU A 542 -8.36 -33.72 -14.28
C GLU A 542 -7.99 -34.75 -13.20
N THR A 543 -8.93 -35.01 -12.28
CA THR A 543 -8.78 -36.03 -11.23
C THR A 543 -9.33 -37.35 -11.74
N LEU A 544 -8.49 -38.38 -11.75
CA LEU A 544 -8.83 -39.71 -12.26
C LEU A 544 -9.84 -40.41 -11.37
N GLN A 545 -10.77 -41.16 -11.98
CA GLN A 545 -11.74 -41.97 -11.25
C GLN A 545 -11.06 -43.12 -10.50
N LYS A 546 -10.10 -43.79 -11.15
CA LYS A 546 -9.26 -44.83 -10.56
C LYS A 546 -7.80 -44.37 -10.66
N PRO A 547 -7.09 -44.22 -9.54
CA PRO A 547 -5.67 -43.92 -9.56
C PRO A 547 -4.90 -45.00 -10.33
N THR A 548 -3.84 -44.62 -11.04
CA THR A 548 -3.06 -45.56 -11.87
C THR A 548 -1.58 -45.22 -11.86
N LYS A 549 -0.72 -46.24 -12.01
CA LYS A 549 0.71 -46.09 -12.30
C LYS A 549 1.04 -46.38 -13.77
N ASN A 550 0.07 -46.89 -14.53
CA ASN A 550 0.29 -47.33 -15.91
C ASN A 550 0.48 -46.12 -16.83
N LYS A 551 1.71 -45.95 -17.33
CA LYS A 551 2.09 -44.86 -18.25
C LYS A 551 1.26 -44.85 -19.53
N THR A 552 0.91 -46.00 -20.09
CA THR A 552 0.08 -46.09 -21.29
C THR A 552 -1.30 -45.50 -21.04
N VAL A 553 -1.94 -45.89 -19.93
CA VAL A 553 -3.25 -45.35 -19.53
C VAL A 553 -3.16 -43.85 -19.28
N ILE A 554 -2.10 -43.39 -18.60
CA ILE A 554 -1.88 -41.95 -18.37
C ILE A 554 -1.74 -41.20 -19.69
N LEU A 555 -0.96 -41.72 -20.63
CA LEU A 555 -0.74 -41.10 -21.94
C LEU A 555 -2.04 -41.03 -22.75
N GLU A 556 -2.83 -42.10 -22.76
CA GLU A 556 -4.16 -42.12 -23.38
C GLU A 556 -5.07 -41.02 -22.81
N TYR A 557 -5.14 -40.89 -21.48
CA TYR A 557 -5.90 -39.83 -20.84
C TYR A 557 -5.39 -38.43 -21.21
N LEU A 558 -4.07 -38.22 -21.19
CA LEU A 558 -3.48 -36.94 -21.55
C LEU A 558 -3.87 -36.56 -22.99
N VAL A 559 -3.71 -37.47 -23.94
CA VAL A 559 -3.95 -37.24 -25.38
C VAL A 559 -5.43 -37.08 -25.69
N ASN A 560 -6.28 -37.98 -25.20
CA ASN A 560 -7.67 -38.07 -25.62
C ASN A 560 -8.60 -37.13 -24.84
N GLU A 561 -8.31 -36.86 -23.56
CA GLU A 561 -9.19 -36.04 -22.72
C GLU A 561 -8.64 -34.62 -22.56
N LEU A 562 -7.32 -34.43 -22.35
CA LEU A 562 -6.80 -33.12 -21.94
C LEU A 562 -6.26 -32.26 -23.09
N VAL A 563 -5.65 -32.87 -24.12
CA VAL A 563 -5.05 -32.11 -25.22
C VAL A 563 -6.10 -31.31 -25.99
N ASP A 564 -7.24 -31.92 -26.35
CA ASP A 564 -8.29 -31.22 -27.10
C ASP A 564 -8.81 -30.00 -26.34
N HIS A 565 -9.14 -30.17 -25.05
CA HIS A 565 -9.58 -29.08 -24.19
C HIS A 565 -8.55 -27.96 -24.05
N LEU A 566 -7.26 -28.30 -23.96
CA LEU A 566 -6.21 -27.29 -23.90
C LEU A 566 -6.04 -26.57 -25.24
N TYR A 567 -6.08 -27.32 -26.35
CA TYR A 567 -5.91 -26.81 -27.70
C TYR A 567 -7.03 -25.85 -28.11
N ASP A 568 -8.29 -26.20 -27.83
CA ASP A 568 -9.44 -25.31 -28.08
C ASP A 568 -9.29 -23.97 -27.36
N ARG A 569 -8.71 -23.98 -26.15
CA ARG A 569 -8.43 -22.76 -25.37
C ARG A 569 -7.25 -21.95 -25.93
N ILE A 570 -6.23 -22.61 -26.47
CA ILE A 570 -5.12 -21.95 -27.16
C ILE A 570 -5.65 -21.24 -28.41
N LYS A 571 -6.42 -21.95 -29.24
CA LYS A 571 -6.97 -21.45 -30.49
C LYS A 571 -7.97 -20.32 -30.29
N SER A 572 -8.95 -20.50 -29.39
CA SER A 572 -9.95 -19.47 -29.10
C SER A 572 -9.37 -18.17 -28.55
N LYS A 573 -8.21 -18.24 -27.88
CA LYS A 573 -7.51 -17.05 -27.37
C LYS A 573 -6.43 -16.50 -28.30
N GLY A 574 -6.19 -17.14 -29.46
CA GLY A 574 -5.21 -16.70 -30.46
C GLY A 574 -3.75 -16.78 -29.98
N TYR A 575 -3.43 -17.72 -29.08
CA TYR A 575 -2.06 -17.92 -28.59
C TYR A 575 -1.28 -18.94 -29.41
N GLU A 576 0.03 -18.73 -29.47
CA GLU A 576 1.06 -19.73 -29.79
C GLU A 576 1.87 -20.01 -28.51
N PHE A 577 2.57 -21.14 -28.44
CA PHE A 577 3.33 -21.56 -27.25
C PHE A 577 4.71 -22.08 -27.62
N LYS A 578 5.67 -22.00 -26.68
CA LYS A 578 6.97 -22.69 -26.81
C LYS A 578 7.13 -23.85 -25.83
N THR A 579 6.48 -23.80 -24.68
CA THR A 579 6.72 -24.77 -23.62
C THR A 579 5.48 -25.61 -23.39
N VAL A 580 5.66 -26.93 -23.32
CA VAL A 580 4.63 -27.91 -22.96
C VAL A 580 5.10 -28.64 -21.71
N GLY A 581 4.19 -28.86 -20.77
CA GLY A 581 4.49 -29.58 -19.53
C GLY A 581 3.37 -30.50 -19.08
N ILE A 582 3.76 -31.57 -18.41
CA ILE A 582 2.89 -32.51 -17.71
C ILE A 582 3.00 -32.25 -16.21
N LYS A 583 1.87 -32.31 -15.52
CA LYS A 583 1.76 -32.27 -14.07
C LYS A 583 1.05 -33.53 -13.58
N LEU A 584 1.70 -34.29 -12.71
CA LEU A 584 1.11 -35.48 -12.08
C LEU A 584 0.98 -35.23 -10.58
N MET A 585 -0.16 -35.60 -10.00
CA MET A 585 -0.36 -35.62 -8.55
C MET A 585 -0.60 -37.05 -8.08
N ARG A 586 0.15 -37.46 -7.06
CA ARG A 586 0.09 -38.79 -6.41
C ARG A 586 -0.99 -38.86 -5.33
N LEU A 587 -1.24 -40.06 -4.79
CA LEU A 587 -2.26 -40.28 -3.76
C LEU A 587 -1.94 -39.61 -2.42
N ASP A 588 -0.66 -39.39 -2.11
CA ASP A 588 -0.19 -38.57 -0.99
C ASP A 588 -0.24 -37.06 -1.27
N PHE A 589 -0.82 -36.65 -2.40
CA PHE A 589 -0.89 -35.27 -2.89
C PHE A 589 0.47 -34.66 -3.28
N ALA A 590 1.55 -35.46 -3.36
CA ALA A 590 2.80 -35.01 -3.95
C ALA A 590 2.58 -34.64 -5.42
N VAL A 591 3.14 -33.50 -5.84
CA VAL A 591 2.99 -32.95 -7.20
C VAL A 591 4.34 -32.95 -7.87
N GLU A 592 4.42 -33.57 -9.05
CA GLU A 592 5.59 -33.52 -9.92
C GLU A 592 5.23 -32.87 -11.25
N THR A 593 6.16 -32.09 -11.78
CA THR A 593 6.03 -31.46 -13.10
C THR A 593 7.25 -31.75 -13.96
N ARG A 594 7.04 -31.96 -15.26
CA ARG A 594 8.09 -32.06 -16.27
C ARG A 594 7.66 -31.25 -17.47
N GLU A 595 8.57 -30.46 -18.02
CA GLU A 595 8.30 -29.61 -19.17
C GLU A 595 9.43 -29.66 -20.18
N THR A 596 9.13 -29.25 -21.42
CA THR A 596 10.10 -29.13 -22.51
C THR A 596 9.71 -27.91 -23.33
N THR A 597 10.74 -27.19 -23.78
CA THR A 597 10.59 -25.93 -24.51
C THR A 597 11.15 -26.09 -25.92
N PHE A 598 10.33 -25.80 -26.91
CA PHE A 598 10.70 -25.73 -28.33
C PHE A 598 11.52 -24.47 -28.61
N SER A 599 12.31 -24.50 -29.69
CA SER A 599 13.05 -23.34 -30.18
C SER A 599 12.11 -22.27 -30.75
N ASN A 600 11.07 -22.69 -31.49
CA ASN A 600 10.09 -21.83 -32.16
C ASN A 600 8.71 -21.91 -31.49
N TYR A 601 7.83 -20.96 -31.82
CA TYR A 601 6.43 -20.97 -31.38
C TYR A 601 5.63 -21.97 -32.21
N HIS A 602 4.73 -22.68 -31.54
CA HIS A 602 3.81 -23.67 -32.10
C HIS A 602 2.37 -23.30 -31.77
N ASN A 603 1.44 -23.72 -32.62
CA ASN A 603 0.01 -23.42 -32.46
C ASN A 603 -0.89 -24.59 -32.86
N ASP A 604 -0.33 -25.79 -32.94
CA ASP A 604 -0.95 -27.03 -33.42
C ASP A 604 -1.00 -28.10 -32.31
N LYS A 605 -1.91 -29.07 -32.47
CA LYS A 605 -2.17 -30.13 -31.47
C LYS A 605 -1.03 -31.15 -31.47
N GLU A 606 -0.49 -31.42 -32.64
CA GLU A 606 0.53 -32.42 -32.93
C GLU A 606 1.81 -32.13 -32.14
N SER A 607 2.20 -30.85 -32.06
CA SER A 607 3.36 -30.40 -31.27
C SER A 607 3.18 -30.67 -29.78
N ILE A 608 1.96 -30.57 -29.24
CA ILE A 608 1.69 -30.93 -27.84
C ILE A 608 1.84 -32.44 -27.67
N ILE A 609 1.19 -33.24 -28.53
CA ILE A 609 1.18 -34.71 -28.44
C ILE A 609 2.60 -35.29 -28.55
N ALA A 610 3.40 -34.77 -29.48
CA ALA A 610 4.74 -35.28 -29.77
C ALA A 610 5.68 -35.30 -28.55
N VAL A 611 5.48 -34.41 -27.58
CA VAL A 611 6.32 -34.32 -26.39
C VAL A 611 5.75 -35.00 -25.15
N LEU A 612 4.48 -35.40 -25.16
CA LEU A 612 3.85 -36.01 -23.97
C LEU A 612 4.50 -37.33 -23.57
N GLY A 613 4.73 -38.24 -24.52
CA GLY A 613 5.41 -39.52 -24.26
C GLY A 613 6.82 -39.32 -23.69
N PRO A 614 7.71 -38.59 -24.37
CA PRO A 614 9.05 -38.27 -23.87
C PRO A 614 9.06 -37.57 -22.51
N LEU A 615 8.08 -36.71 -22.21
CA LEU A 615 7.93 -36.07 -20.91
C LEU A 615 7.49 -37.07 -19.84
N LEU A 616 6.56 -37.97 -20.17
CA LEU A 616 6.03 -38.97 -19.25
C LEU A 616 7.11 -39.96 -18.82
N GLU A 617 8.06 -40.29 -19.70
CA GLU A 617 9.19 -41.15 -19.35
C GLU A 617 10.11 -40.55 -18.28
N LYS A 618 10.15 -39.22 -18.15
CA LYS A 618 10.93 -38.53 -17.11
C LYS A 618 10.30 -38.63 -15.72
N PHE A 619 9.13 -39.25 -15.59
CA PHE A 619 8.51 -39.55 -14.29
C PHE A 619 8.84 -40.97 -13.85
N GLN A 620 9.30 -41.09 -12.60
CA GLN A 620 9.55 -42.38 -11.96
C GLN A 620 8.25 -42.85 -11.31
N LEU A 621 7.57 -43.81 -11.94
CA LEU A 621 6.28 -44.33 -11.46
C LEU A 621 6.39 -45.74 -10.85
N ASP A 622 7.53 -46.40 -11.00
CA ASP A 622 7.83 -47.70 -10.41
C ASP A 622 8.57 -47.52 -9.07
N ASP A 623 8.17 -48.31 -8.06
CA ASP A 623 8.78 -48.25 -6.73
C ASP A 623 10.22 -48.80 -6.82
N VAL A 624 11.22 -47.93 -6.65
CA VAL A 624 12.58 -48.39 -6.36
C VAL A 624 12.56 -48.96 -4.96
N GLU A 625 12.67 -50.28 -4.84
CA GLU A 625 12.97 -50.97 -3.60
C GLU A 625 14.17 -50.31 -2.91
N ASN A 626 13.92 -49.50 -1.88
CA ASN A 626 14.69 -49.47 -0.62
C ASN A 626 14.28 -48.31 0.30
N LYS A 627 13.47 -48.66 1.31
CA LYS A 627 13.63 -48.38 2.75
C LYS A 627 12.30 -48.06 3.41
N VAL A 628 11.80 -49.09 4.11
CA VAL A 628 11.03 -49.01 5.37
C VAL A 628 10.02 -47.87 5.42
N PHE A 629 8.89 -48.02 4.73
CA PHE A 629 7.56 -47.67 5.23
C PHE A 629 6.54 -48.31 4.27
N SER A 630 5.65 -49.13 4.81
CA SER A 630 4.55 -49.81 4.12
C SER A 630 3.64 -48.83 3.36
N LYS A 631 3.90 -48.58 2.07
CA LYS A 631 3.13 -47.64 1.23
C LYS A 631 3.17 -47.94 -0.29
N GLY A 632 2.89 -49.19 -0.70
CA GLY A 632 2.81 -49.57 -2.13
C GLY A 632 1.68 -48.89 -2.94
N GLU A 633 0.69 -48.27 -2.28
CA GLU A 633 -0.43 -47.59 -2.96
C GLU A 633 -0.15 -46.11 -3.30
N TYR A 634 0.82 -45.45 -2.66
CA TYR A 634 0.93 -43.99 -2.72
C TYR A 634 1.59 -43.45 -4.00
N SER A 635 2.33 -44.28 -4.74
CA SER A 635 2.94 -43.89 -6.02
C SER A 635 1.93 -43.78 -7.18
N SER A 636 0.70 -44.28 -7.01
CA SER A 636 -0.37 -44.15 -8.01
C SER A 636 -0.78 -42.69 -8.23
N ILE A 637 -0.95 -42.34 -9.50
CA ILE A 637 -1.35 -41.00 -9.92
C ILE A 637 -2.86 -40.86 -9.79
N ARG A 638 -3.29 -39.79 -9.10
CA ARG A 638 -4.70 -39.46 -8.88
C ARG A 638 -5.18 -38.28 -9.73
N LYS A 639 -4.28 -37.42 -10.21
CA LYS A 639 -4.62 -36.26 -11.04
C LYS A 639 -3.58 -36.05 -12.11
N LEU A 640 -4.05 -35.74 -13.32
CA LEU A 640 -3.25 -35.46 -14.50
C LEU A 640 -3.43 -33.99 -14.90
N GLY A 641 -2.43 -33.40 -15.51
CA GLY A 641 -2.51 -32.05 -16.03
C GLY A 641 -1.56 -31.81 -17.18
N ILE A 642 -2.00 -31.00 -18.15
CA ILE A 642 -1.18 -30.49 -19.24
C ILE A 642 -1.17 -28.97 -19.15
N LYS A 643 0.00 -28.38 -19.39
CA LYS A 643 0.22 -26.93 -19.39
C LYS A 643 0.99 -26.53 -20.64
N VAL A 644 0.61 -25.41 -21.23
CA VAL A 644 1.45 -24.65 -22.16
C VAL A 644 1.86 -23.31 -21.54
N SER A 645 3.10 -22.88 -21.79
CA SER A 645 3.64 -21.58 -21.36
C SER A 645 4.59 -20.99 -22.38
N ASN A 646 5.15 -19.82 -22.07
CA ASN A 646 5.85 -18.98 -23.04
C ASN A 646 4.92 -18.69 -24.22
N LEU A 647 3.80 -18.04 -23.90
CA LEU A 647 2.74 -17.76 -24.85
C LEU A 647 3.02 -16.49 -25.65
N TYR A 648 2.62 -16.48 -26.91
CA TYR A 648 2.63 -15.30 -27.78
C TYR A 648 1.26 -15.14 -28.45
N LYS A 649 0.71 -13.94 -28.46
CA LYS A 649 -0.62 -13.66 -29.04
C LYS A 649 -0.46 -12.98 -30.38
N LYS A 650 -1.04 -13.56 -31.44
CA LYS A 650 -0.84 -13.08 -32.83
C LYS A 650 -1.29 -11.63 -33.07
N ASP A 651 -2.28 -11.13 -32.33
CA ASP A 651 -2.88 -9.81 -32.59
C ASP A 651 -2.19 -8.63 -31.87
N ASN A 652 -1.17 -8.87 -31.04
CA ASN A 652 -0.42 -7.78 -30.42
C ASN A 652 0.67 -7.27 -31.38
N LYS A 653 0.42 -6.12 -32.02
CA LYS A 653 1.43 -5.29 -32.73
C LYS A 653 2.56 -4.76 -31.83
N LYS A 654 2.66 -5.17 -30.56
CA LYS A 654 3.85 -4.96 -29.75
C LYS A 654 4.64 -6.27 -29.76
N LEU A 655 5.75 -6.29 -30.49
CA LEU A 655 6.84 -7.23 -30.22
C LEU A 655 7.08 -7.23 -28.70
N PRO A 656 7.23 -8.39 -28.04
CA PRO A 656 7.67 -8.40 -26.66
C PRO A 656 9.00 -7.65 -26.64
N SER A 657 9.02 -6.47 -26.02
CA SER A 657 10.27 -5.77 -25.76
C SER A 657 11.11 -6.73 -24.93
N GLN A 658 12.20 -7.20 -25.52
CA GLN A 658 13.18 -8.02 -24.86
C GLN A 658 13.55 -7.30 -23.57
N LYS A 659 13.12 -7.82 -22.42
CA LYS A 659 13.51 -7.25 -21.13
C LYS A 659 15.03 -7.27 -21.09
N THR A 660 15.61 -6.08 -21.04
CA THR A 660 17.05 -5.95 -20.91
C THR A 660 17.44 -6.37 -19.49
N LEU A 661 18.69 -6.72 -19.27
CA LEU A 661 19.19 -7.07 -17.93
C LEU A 661 18.92 -5.94 -16.91
N PHE A 662 18.74 -4.70 -17.38
CA PHE A 662 18.37 -3.53 -16.59
C PHE A 662 16.92 -3.53 -16.10
N ASP A 663 16.01 -4.29 -16.71
CA ASP A 663 14.63 -4.43 -16.21
C ASP A 663 14.52 -5.38 -15.00
N TYR A 664 15.66 -5.99 -14.61
CA TYR A 664 15.79 -6.91 -13.48
C TYR A 664 16.71 -6.39 -12.36
N LEU A 665 17.32 -5.21 -12.52
CA LEU A 665 18.09 -4.50 -11.51
C LEU A 665 17.22 -3.39 -10.91
#